data_AF-A0A553MUQ4-F1
#
_entry.id   AF-A0A553MUQ4-F1
#
_cell.length_a   1.000
_cell.length_b   1.000
_cell.length_c   1.000
_cell.angle_alpha   90.00
_cell.angle_beta   90.00
_cell.angle_gamma   90.00
#
_symmetry.space_group_name_H-M   'P 1'
#
loop_
_entity.id
_entity.type
_entity.pdbx_description
1 polymer ?
#
loop_
_entity_poly.entity_id
_entity_poly.type
_entity_poly.pdbx_seq_one_letter_code
_entity_poly.pdbx_strand_id
1 'polypeptide(L)'
;MIRVSENSASLSPAFRDSIFDVRGGVQLSVAVEQGSTIHINTSSSINALNACKVCVKLRNLQSCQTQVVLKQDALLDFSCSQPEKVFFVQIIRVIATSNIDPKEHDSFVKFNRTFIWILKSTATRSLQLNFSSTGLKQIQPPETCPDKHTYKIMVENVSVGWFCKNGVVQQIHLRNSGRLSLEVIGGQRMNAKVIGLSTGGTMISLARILVALPDKSSSQDFLTPYFIPENAEVLWSFNIPSTYYTDVHILSYTLPKCLQSESIPRMKYTWQGANPVVKGMNEMQPSVEPGNFYLSIKNCKMSFPHSPSQSLRVHFQISAMKRRRGQCEGDLPDKQVLEINVKKKDPKSVCVLQQDSLITDTVTIASGKHFVLNTFDCNKDELELTVNQTIECKDWKNCATTAFPLTFQYEQQCIPGVLKTLTWLIHGPLNSAVHLESPLDGLRYCLPGDKCVFMLTLAHANTPSFTLGQFCPRGSFQKIQIRESNIVISASLSSFSEQSMGDKAFLTYSFTKEISENYIFSVAPKSDSPTNLATPGWPNAVTSSSTVSWIVDMEPQSTSTLTFSNISQPICKGEHPKITVQTVESQEMLLSSKTGDKLKDLLVHESFYINMTNCKSPTGAFRAKMEITVHSSSHKLLMGIILGVVGLVLVAVTAVVILIVIRKKKKKKKPPPVSVYSPSNHAFLPGLHGIPEIPQEDEDDAHTYVYIDDTIVYSDLLKKEDDTPDVHNLIKPPIPIRPAKDGKPLLPKKIPASIQGQFNSCQLSKTLTGSSEGGIYETKLSVKEKKKE
;
A
#
# COMPACT_ATOMS: atom_id res chain seq x y z
N MET A 1 -68.40 -9.50 24.54
CA MET A 1 -69.88 -9.56 24.68
C MET A 1 -70.26 -10.98 25.06
N ILE A 2 -71.45 -11.23 25.62
CA ILE A 2 -71.91 -12.46 26.30
C ILE A 2 -71.55 -12.51 27.81
N ARG A 3 -72.46 -13.09 28.59
CA ARG A 3 -72.64 -13.03 30.06
C ARG A 3 -72.23 -14.37 30.71
N VAL A 4 -71.57 -14.35 31.87
CA VAL A 4 -72.15 -14.49 33.23
C VAL A 4 -73.03 -15.73 33.43
N SER A 5 -72.54 -16.63 34.28
CA SER A 5 -73.34 -17.21 35.38
C SER A 5 -72.42 -17.57 36.56
N GLU A 6 -72.56 -16.83 37.65
CA GLU A 6 -72.27 -17.37 38.99
C GLU A 6 -73.48 -18.21 39.41
N ASN A 7 -73.27 -19.16 40.33
CA ASN A 7 -74.35 -19.61 41.20
C ASN A 7 -73.76 -20.06 42.54
N SER A 8 -74.36 -19.63 43.64
CA SER A 8 -73.80 -19.69 44.98
C SER A 8 -74.61 -20.59 45.92
N ALA A 9 -73.90 -21.27 46.83
CA ALA A 9 -74.48 -21.87 48.03
C ALA A 9 -73.40 -21.99 49.12
N SER A 10 -73.79 -21.76 50.37
CA SER A 10 -72.98 -21.90 51.60
C SER A 10 -73.63 -22.97 52.50
N LEU A 11 -73.08 -23.50 53.61
CA LEU A 11 -72.22 -22.96 54.67
C LEU A 11 -71.28 -24.03 55.30
N SER A 12 -70.15 -23.57 55.86
CA SER A 12 -69.57 -23.80 57.21
C SER A 12 -69.95 -25.02 58.11
N PRO A 13 -69.11 -25.45 59.11
CA PRO A 13 -67.69 -25.13 59.41
C PRO A 13 -66.80 -26.31 59.92
N ALA A 14 -65.56 -25.96 60.32
CA ALA A 14 -64.79 -26.51 61.46
C ALA A 14 -63.92 -27.79 61.33
N PHE A 15 -62.61 -27.56 61.18
CA PHE A 15 -61.48 -28.20 61.89
C PHE A 15 -61.49 -29.71 62.24
N ARG A 16 -60.55 -30.43 61.62
CA ARG A 16 -59.64 -31.33 62.35
C ARG A 16 -58.28 -31.42 61.64
N ASP A 17 -57.25 -31.82 62.38
CA ASP A 17 -55.85 -31.82 61.90
C ASP A 17 -55.64 -32.71 60.67
N SER A 18 -55.06 -32.12 59.62
CA SER A 18 -54.60 -32.83 58.43
C SER A 18 -53.08 -32.76 58.35
N ILE A 19 -52.43 -33.90 58.55
CA ILE A 19 -51.00 -34.12 58.30
C ILE A 19 -50.69 -33.70 56.86
N PHE A 20 -49.72 -32.80 56.65
CA PHE A 20 -49.32 -32.41 55.30
C PHE A 20 -48.59 -33.55 54.60
N ASP A 21 -49.28 -34.17 53.65
CA ASP A 21 -48.82 -35.32 52.87
C ASP A 21 -47.65 -34.94 51.93
N VAL A 22 -46.45 -35.46 52.22
CA VAL A 22 -45.21 -35.15 51.49
C VAL A 22 -45.11 -36.00 50.22
N ARG A 23 -45.89 -35.64 49.19
CA ARG A 23 -45.81 -36.28 47.86
C ARG A 23 -44.86 -35.53 46.92
N GLY A 24 -43.81 -36.21 46.48
CA GLY A 24 -42.92 -35.75 45.41
C GLY A 24 -41.56 -35.18 45.85
N GLY A 25 -41.05 -35.57 47.03
CA GLY A 25 -39.69 -35.24 47.45
C GLY A 25 -38.63 -36.01 46.66
N VAL A 26 -37.52 -35.34 46.32
CA VAL A 26 -36.36 -35.97 45.67
C VAL A 26 -35.27 -36.20 46.71
N GLN A 27 -34.92 -37.47 46.97
CA GLN A 27 -33.88 -37.83 47.92
C GLN A 27 -32.52 -38.03 47.23
N LEU A 28 -31.43 -37.54 47.84
CA LEU A 28 -30.09 -37.61 47.29
C LEU A 28 -29.04 -37.91 48.36
N SER A 29 -28.25 -38.97 48.16
CA SER A 29 -27.06 -39.26 48.99
C SER A 29 -25.86 -38.46 48.47
N VAL A 30 -25.15 -37.79 49.38
CA VAL A 30 -24.01 -36.92 49.07
C VAL A 30 -22.83 -37.29 49.97
N ALA A 31 -21.77 -37.84 49.38
CA ALA A 31 -20.48 -38.02 50.04
C ALA A 31 -19.63 -36.76 49.87
N VAL A 32 -18.92 -36.32 50.92
CA VAL A 32 -18.10 -35.10 50.91
C VAL A 32 -16.63 -35.48 51.05
N GLU A 33 -15.88 -35.44 49.94
CA GLU A 33 -14.43 -35.69 49.94
C GLU A 33 -13.70 -34.82 50.98
N GLN A 34 -12.81 -35.44 51.76
CA GLN A 34 -12.06 -34.80 52.84
C GLN A 34 -11.38 -33.49 52.39
N GLY A 35 -11.57 -32.41 53.16
CA GLY A 35 -11.04 -31.08 52.82
C GLY A 35 -11.88 -30.30 51.78
N SER A 36 -12.98 -30.86 51.30
CA SER A 36 -13.98 -30.16 50.49
C SER A 36 -15.07 -29.52 51.37
N THR A 37 -15.84 -28.61 50.80
CA THR A 37 -17.10 -28.10 51.38
C THR A 37 -18.07 -27.82 50.25
N ILE A 38 -19.30 -28.31 50.37
CA ILE A 38 -20.32 -28.21 49.31
C ILE A 38 -21.41 -27.25 49.77
N HIS A 39 -21.61 -26.17 49.03
CA HIS A 39 -22.71 -25.22 49.25
C HIS A 39 -23.81 -25.48 48.23
N ILE A 40 -25.07 -25.51 48.67
CA ILE A 40 -26.27 -25.70 47.84
C ILE A 40 -27.16 -24.50 48.09
N ASN A 41 -27.33 -23.64 47.09
CA ASN A 41 -27.96 -22.32 47.21
C ASN A 41 -29.10 -22.18 46.21
N THR A 42 -30.18 -21.43 46.52
CA THR A 42 -31.21 -21.11 45.52
C THR A 42 -30.69 -20.12 44.48
N SER A 43 -31.23 -20.20 43.26
CA SER A 43 -31.03 -19.20 42.19
C SER A 43 -31.96 -17.99 42.32
N SER A 44 -32.91 -17.99 43.26
CA SER A 44 -34.10 -17.14 43.20
C SER A 44 -34.50 -16.51 44.54
N SER A 45 -34.82 -15.21 44.48
CA SER A 45 -35.43 -14.41 45.55
C SER A 45 -36.97 -14.42 45.48
N ILE A 46 -37.57 -15.56 45.09
CA ILE A 46 -38.98 -15.63 44.66
C ILE A 46 -39.87 -16.16 45.79
N ASN A 47 -40.75 -15.28 46.28
CA ASN A 47 -41.99 -15.49 47.04
C ASN A 47 -42.03 -16.65 48.07
N ALA A 48 -41.92 -16.27 49.35
CA ALA A 48 -41.62 -17.14 50.48
C ALA A 48 -42.69 -18.18 50.91
N LEU A 49 -43.84 -18.31 50.24
CA LEU A 49 -44.88 -19.27 50.64
C LEU A 49 -44.60 -20.70 50.15
N ASN A 50 -44.12 -20.87 48.91
CA ASN A 50 -43.89 -22.19 48.28
C ASN A 50 -42.43 -22.36 47.79
N ALA A 51 -41.47 -21.72 48.46
CA ALA A 51 -40.05 -21.88 48.15
C ALA A 51 -39.60 -23.33 48.44
N CYS A 52 -38.98 -23.98 47.44
CA CYS A 52 -38.44 -25.34 47.62
C CYS A 52 -37.30 -25.31 48.66
N LYS A 53 -37.36 -26.26 49.61
CA LYS A 53 -36.39 -26.41 50.70
C LYS A 53 -35.55 -27.65 50.47
N VAL A 54 -34.30 -27.59 50.89
CA VAL A 54 -33.40 -28.74 51.00
C VAL A 54 -33.30 -29.13 52.47
N CYS A 55 -33.65 -30.37 52.78
CA CYS A 55 -33.63 -30.93 54.12
C CYS A 55 -32.43 -31.85 54.29
N VAL A 56 -31.58 -31.56 55.27
CA VAL A 56 -30.48 -32.44 55.68
C VAL A 56 -31.02 -33.41 56.71
N LYS A 57 -31.00 -34.72 56.41
CA LYS A 57 -31.28 -35.81 57.36
C LYS A 57 -29.96 -36.31 57.93
N LEU A 58 -29.72 -36.06 59.21
CA LEU A 58 -28.51 -36.48 59.92
C LEU A 58 -28.88 -37.41 61.09
N ARG A 59 -28.72 -38.72 60.87
CA ARG A 59 -29.19 -39.81 61.77
C ARG A 59 -30.70 -39.72 62.02
N ASN A 60 -31.14 -38.97 63.04
CA ASN A 60 -32.56 -38.78 63.40
C ASN A 60 -33.02 -37.31 63.34
N LEU A 61 -32.15 -36.35 63.03
CA LEU A 61 -32.49 -34.93 62.95
C LEU A 61 -32.66 -34.50 61.49
N GLN A 62 -33.78 -33.83 61.18
CA GLN A 62 -34.05 -33.24 59.88
C GLN A 62 -34.11 -31.71 59.98
N SER A 63 -33.19 -31.01 59.31
CA SER A 63 -33.18 -29.55 59.23
C SER A 63 -33.40 -29.09 57.79
N CYS A 64 -34.48 -28.35 57.55
CA CYS A 64 -34.90 -27.89 56.21
C CYS A 64 -34.62 -26.39 56.03
N GLN A 65 -33.81 -26.04 55.03
CA GLN A 65 -33.37 -24.68 54.77
C GLN A 65 -33.46 -24.35 53.27
N THR A 66 -33.38 -23.06 52.92
CA THR A 66 -33.25 -22.60 51.52
C THR A 66 -31.80 -22.63 51.01
N GLN A 67 -30.83 -22.78 51.89
CA GLN A 67 -29.43 -22.98 51.54
C GLN A 67 -28.79 -23.97 52.54
N VAL A 68 -27.85 -24.79 52.08
CA VAL A 68 -27.20 -25.82 52.91
C VAL A 68 -25.69 -25.84 52.63
N VAL A 69 -24.90 -26.03 53.68
CA VAL A 69 -23.45 -26.19 53.60
C VAL A 69 -23.05 -27.53 54.21
N LEU A 70 -22.48 -28.42 53.40
CA LEU A 70 -22.03 -29.76 53.79
C LEU A 70 -20.51 -29.81 53.95
N LYS A 71 -20.06 -30.39 55.06
CA LYS A 71 -18.64 -30.63 55.41
C LYS A 71 -18.32 -32.11 55.65
N GLN A 72 -19.34 -32.96 55.60
CA GLN A 72 -19.32 -34.39 55.84
C GLN A 72 -20.51 -35.02 55.10
N ASP A 73 -20.50 -36.33 54.92
CA ASP A 73 -21.54 -37.08 54.22
C ASP A 73 -22.94 -36.81 54.79
N ALA A 74 -23.91 -36.67 53.89
CA ALA A 74 -25.27 -36.28 54.23
C ALA A 74 -26.31 -36.87 53.27
N LEU A 75 -27.50 -37.12 53.82
CA LEU A 75 -28.66 -37.54 53.06
C LEU A 75 -29.59 -36.33 52.91
N LEU A 76 -29.74 -35.85 51.68
CA LEU A 76 -30.58 -34.71 51.34
C LEU A 76 -31.97 -35.17 50.91
N ASP A 77 -32.98 -34.36 51.20
CA ASP A 77 -34.36 -34.54 50.78
C ASP A 77 -34.91 -33.18 50.33
N PHE A 78 -35.27 -33.06 49.05
CA PHE A 78 -35.71 -31.80 48.44
C PHE A 78 -37.24 -31.74 48.37
N SER A 79 -37.84 -30.67 48.87
CA SER A 79 -39.31 -30.51 48.94
C SER A 79 -39.98 -30.16 47.59
N CYS A 80 -39.35 -30.47 46.46
CA CYS A 80 -39.87 -30.24 45.12
C CYS A 80 -39.33 -31.27 44.12
N SER A 81 -40.06 -31.48 43.04
CA SER A 81 -39.82 -32.53 42.03
C SER A 81 -38.71 -32.23 41.01
N GLN A 82 -38.26 -30.97 40.91
CA GLN A 82 -37.20 -30.53 39.97
C GLN A 82 -36.19 -29.60 40.68
N PRO A 83 -35.49 -30.08 41.72
CA PRO A 83 -34.57 -29.26 42.51
C PRO A 83 -33.40 -28.71 41.67
N GLU A 84 -33.02 -29.37 40.58
CA GLU A 84 -31.95 -28.94 39.66
C GLU A 84 -32.23 -27.62 38.92
N LYS A 85 -33.49 -27.17 38.90
CA LYS A 85 -33.88 -25.85 38.35
C LYS A 85 -33.87 -24.73 39.40
N VAL A 86 -33.93 -25.09 40.69
CA VAL A 86 -34.01 -24.13 41.81
C VAL A 86 -32.66 -23.93 42.48
N PHE A 87 -31.86 -25.00 42.60
CA PHE A 87 -30.59 -24.99 43.30
C PHE A 87 -29.39 -25.04 42.35
N PHE A 88 -28.33 -24.32 42.70
CA PHE A 88 -26.99 -24.52 42.15
C PHE A 88 -26.02 -24.95 43.25
N VAL A 89 -24.98 -25.69 42.85
CA VAL A 89 -24.05 -26.33 43.79
C VAL A 89 -22.65 -25.77 43.61
N GLN A 90 -21.99 -25.41 44.71
CA GLN A 90 -20.61 -24.95 44.71
C GLN A 90 -19.73 -25.92 45.50
N ILE A 91 -18.79 -26.59 44.82
CA ILE A 91 -17.86 -27.56 45.41
C ILE A 91 -16.54 -26.83 45.64
N ILE A 92 -16.30 -26.42 46.89
CA ILE A 92 -15.12 -25.64 47.28
C ILE A 92 -14.05 -26.58 47.85
N ARG A 93 -12.81 -26.47 47.35
CA ARG A 93 -11.62 -27.14 47.90
C ARG A 93 -10.51 -26.11 48.13
N VAL A 94 -9.67 -26.35 49.13
CA VAL A 94 -8.46 -25.55 49.38
C VAL A 94 -7.25 -26.37 48.94
N ILE A 95 -6.42 -25.81 48.05
CA ILE A 95 -5.20 -26.44 47.53
C ILE A 95 -4.00 -25.54 47.86
N ALA A 96 -2.87 -26.16 48.22
CA ALA A 96 -1.62 -25.46 48.54
C ALA A 96 -0.49 -25.83 47.56
N THR A 97 -0.19 -27.12 47.40
CA THR A 97 1.02 -27.59 46.70
C THR A 97 0.80 -28.77 45.75
N SER A 98 -0.40 -29.35 45.71
CA SER A 98 -0.74 -30.46 44.81
C SER A 98 -1.30 -29.94 43.48
N ASN A 99 -1.13 -30.71 42.40
CA ASN A 99 -1.88 -30.52 41.17
C ASN A 99 -3.39 -30.53 41.43
N ILE A 100 -4.15 -29.87 40.56
CA ILE A 100 -5.61 -29.84 40.63
C ILE A 100 -6.13 -31.01 39.78
N ASP A 101 -6.77 -31.97 40.44
CA ASP A 101 -7.47 -33.10 39.81
C ASP A 101 -9.00 -32.84 39.83
N PRO A 102 -9.63 -32.46 38.70
CA PRO A 102 -11.05 -32.14 38.68
C PRO A 102 -11.90 -33.43 38.70
N LYS A 103 -12.31 -33.85 39.89
CA LYS A 103 -13.21 -34.99 40.08
C LYS A 103 -14.67 -34.60 39.96
N GLU A 104 -15.41 -35.34 39.13
CA GLU A 104 -16.87 -35.21 39.00
C GLU A 104 -17.57 -35.69 40.29
N HIS A 105 -18.73 -35.10 40.59
CA HIS A 105 -19.54 -35.46 41.73
C HIS A 105 -20.89 -36.00 41.27
N ASP A 106 -20.99 -37.33 41.13
CA ASP A 106 -22.12 -38.02 40.48
C ASP A 106 -23.50 -37.64 41.04
N SER A 107 -23.63 -37.49 42.37
CA SER A 107 -24.87 -37.04 43.03
C SER A 107 -25.48 -35.78 42.41
N PHE A 108 -24.66 -34.85 41.90
CA PHE A 108 -25.11 -33.55 41.43
C PHE A 108 -25.20 -33.42 39.90
N VAL A 109 -25.02 -34.48 39.11
CA VAL A 109 -24.91 -34.42 37.63
C VAL A 109 -26.05 -33.64 36.93
N LYS A 110 -27.26 -33.62 37.51
CA LYS A 110 -28.40 -32.86 36.97
C LYS A 110 -28.34 -31.35 37.27
N PHE A 111 -27.68 -30.93 38.33
CA PHE A 111 -27.61 -29.55 38.81
C PHE A 111 -26.52 -28.74 38.09
N ASN A 112 -26.73 -27.42 37.99
CA ASN A 112 -25.66 -26.46 37.69
C ASN A 112 -24.61 -26.47 38.80
N ARG A 113 -23.33 -26.53 38.45
CA ARG A 113 -22.20 -26.62 39.40
C ARG A 113 -21.14 -25.56 39.16
N THR A 114 -20.49 -25.14 40.24
CA THR A 114 -19.20 -24.44 40.19
C THR A 114 -18.20 -25.18 41.06
N PHE A 115 -17.20 -25.80 40.45
CA PHE A 115 -16.03 -26.31 41.16
C PHE A 115 -15.09 -25.14 41.45
N ILE A 116 -14.60 -25.01 42.69
CA ILE A 116 -13.84 -23.85 43.16
C ILE A 116 -12.61 -24.33 43.89
N TRP A 117 -11.44 -23.96 43.40
CA TRP A 117 -10.16 -24.26 44.04
C TRP A 117 -9.53 -22.96 44.55
N ILE A 118 -9.46 -22.85 45.87
CA ILE A 118 -8.79 -21.75 46.58
C ILE A 118 -7.30 -22.10 46.68
N LEU A 119 -6.46 -21.35 45.97
CA LEU A 119 -5.04 -21.65 45.78
C LEU A 119 -4.22 -20.81 46.77
N LYS A 120 -3.64 -21.47 47.78
CA LYS A 120 -2.79 -20.84 48.81
C LYS A 120 -1.31 -21.03 48.47
N SER A 121 -0.55 -19.93 48.45
CA SER A 121 0.92 -19.98 48.38
C SER A 121 1.51 -19.95 49.79
N THR A 122 2.62 -20.65 50.01
CA THR A 122 3.27 -20.82 51.32
C THR A 122 4.31 -19.74 51.65
N ALA A 123 4.47 -18.75 50.76
CA ALA A 123 5.24 -17.52 50.94
C ALA A 123 4.70 -16.47 49.94
N THR A 124 5.35 -15.30 49.83
CA THR A 124 5.08 -14.27 48.78
C THR A 124 5.55 -14.69 47.37
N ARG A 125 5.44 -15.98 47.07
CA ARG A 125 5.78 -16.62 45.78
C ARG A 125 4.57 -16.62 44.85
N SER A 126 4.83 -16.46 43.56
CA SER A 126 3.81 -16.64 42.52
C SER A 126 3.34 -18.10 42.44
N LEU A 127 2.07 -18.30 42.12
CA LEU A 127 1.49 -19.60 41.79
C LEU A 127 1.43 -19.73 40.27
N GLN A 128 1.86 -20.86 39.72
CA GLN A 128 1.85 -21.12 38.28
C GLN A 128 0.81 -22.21 37.99
N LEU A 129 -0.22 -21.85 37.23
CA LEU A 129 -1.23 -22.78 36.71
C LEU A 129 -0.83 -23.20 35.30
N ASN A 130 -0.59 -24.50 35.11
CA ASN A 130 -0.22 -25.08 33.83
C ASN A 130 -1.41 -25.79 33.18
N PHE A 131 -1.83 -25.27 32.02
CA PHE A 131 -2.96 -25.75 31.23
C PHE A 131 -2.52 -26.41 29.91
N SER A 132 -1.22 -26.64 29.65
CA SER A 132 -0.71 -27.10 28.35
C SER A 132 -1.26 -28.44 27.84
N SER A 133 -1.86 -29.25 28.71
CA SER A 133 -2.62 -30.46 28.31
C SER A 133 -3.94 -30.16 27.59
N THR A 134 -4.43 -28.92 27.67
CA THR A 134 -5.81 -28.50 27.37
C THR A 134 -5.85 -27.22 26.53
N GLY A 135 -5.00 -26.24 26.84
CA GLY A 135 -5.01 -24.89 26.27
C GLY A 135 -6.24 -24.09 26.71
N LEU A 136 -6.10 -22.78 26.92
CA LEU A 136 -7.21 -21.88 27.23
C LEU A 136 -7.40 -20.81 26.15
N LYS A 137 -8.65 -20.56 25.72
CA LYS A 137 -9.04 -19.39 24.93
C LYS A 137 -9.74 -18.40 25.86
N GLN A 138 -9.31 -17.13 25.86
CA GLN A 138 -10.02 -16.08 26.60
C GLN A 138 -11.35 -15.74 25.92
N ILE A 139 -12.36 -15.37 26.71
CA ILE A 139 -13.70 -14.96 26.24
C ILE A 139 -14.20 -13.73 27.00
N GLN A 140 -15.13 -12.98 26.39
CA GLN A 140 -15.81 -11.83 27.00
C GLN A 140 -17.26 -12.19 27.37
N PRO A 141 -17.66 -12.16 28.65
CA PRO A 141 -19.07 -12.28 29.02
C PRO A 141 -19.94 -11.24 28.26
N PRO A 142 -21.05 -11.64 27.62
CA PRO A 142 -21.84 -12.85 27.85
C PRO A 142 -21.54 -14.06 26.94
N GLU A 143 -20.38 -14.11 26.26
CA GLU A 143 -19.96 -15.30 25.50
C GLU A 143 -20.00 -16.57 26.36
N THR A 144 -20.37 -17.71 25.74
CA THR A 144 -20.41 -19.01 26.39
C THR A 144 -19.55 -20.02 25.63
N CYS A 145 -18.89 -20.92 26.38
CA CYS A 145 -18.01 -21.91 25.77
C CYS A 145 -18.81 -22.97 24.97
N PRO A 146 -18.31 -23.45 23.81
CA PRO A 146 -19.02 -24.44 22.98
C PRO A 146 -19.38 -25.74 23.71
N ASP A 147 -18.58 -26.12 24.70
CA ASP A 147 -18.78 -27.27 25.58
C ASP A 147 -19.49 -26.93 26.90
N LYS A 148 -19.93 -25.68 27.07
CA LYS A 148 -20.61 -25.14 28.27
C LYS A 148 -19.79 -25.25 29.57
N HIS A 149 -18.45 -25.31 29.46
CA HIS A 149 -17.52 -25.34 30.58
C HIS A 149 -16.71 -24.03 30.64
N THR A 150 -17.05 -23.14 31.57
CA THR A 150 -16.39 -21.83 31.70
C THR A 150 -15.41 -21.84 32.86
N TYR A 151 -14.12 -21.64 32.58
CA TYR A 151 -13.10 -21.41 33.59
C TYR A 151 -13.05 -19.92 33.95
N LYS A 152 -12.96 -19.60 35.24
CA LYS A 152 -12.77 -18.23 35.75
C LYS A 152 -11.57 -18.19 36.68
N ILE A 153 -10.64 -17.27 36.44
CA ILE A 153 -9.40 -17.15 37.20
C ILE A 153 -9.36 -15.79 37.89
N MET A 154 -9.08 -15.80 39.20
CA MET A 154 -9.03 -14.61 40.04
C MET A 154 -7.75 -14.59 40.88
N VAL A 155 -7.19 -13.40 41.13
CA VAL A 155 -6.01 -13.14 41.96
C VAL A 155 -6.32 -11.96 42.87
N GLU A 156 -6.11 -12.09 44.18
CA GLU A 156 -6.36 -10.99 45.14
C GLU A 156 -7.75 -10.31 44.96
N ASN A 157 -8.79 -11.12 44.70
CA ASN A 157 -10.17 -10.74 44.34
C ASN A 157 -10.37 -10.03 42.97
N VAL A 158 -9.31 -9.79 42.20
CA VAL A 158 -9.37 -9.28 40.82
C VAL A 158 -9.63 -10.42 39.83
N SER A 159 -10.56 -10.25 38.89
CA SER A 159 -10.86 -11.25 37.85
C SER A 159 -9.91 -11.13 36.67
N VAL A 160 -8.95 -12.07 36.56
CA VAL A 160 -7.95 -12.13 35.48
C VAL A 160 -8.61 -12.35 34.12
N GLY A 161 -9.63 -13.22 34.08
CA GLY A 161 -10.41 -13.49 32.87
C GLY A 161 -11.35 -14.68 33.01
N TRP A 162 -12.15 -14.86 31.96
CA TRP A 162 -12.96 -16.04 31.69
C TRP A 162 -12.37 -16.76 30.49
N PHE A 163 -12.39 -18.09 30.51
CA PHE A 163 -11.71 -18.92 29.52
C PHE A 163 -12.50 -20.19 29.18
N CYS A 164 -12.41 -20.61 27.92
CA CYS A 164 -12.83 -21.91 27.43
C CYS A 164 -11.61 -22.80 27.19
N LYS A 165 -11.80 -24.12 27.09
CA LYS A 165 -10.72 -25.04 26.68
C LYS A 165 -10.32 -24.88 25.20
N ASN A 166 -9.22 -25.54 24.81
CA ASN A 166 -8.71 -25.63 23.43
C ASN A 166 -8.30 -24.28 22.83
N GLY A 167 -7.54 -23.46 23.56
CA GLY A 167 -6.96 -22.20 23.06
C GLY A 167 -5.45 -22.05 23.31
N VAL A 168 -4.91 -20.88 22.96
CA VAL A 168 -3.46 -20.61 22.89
C VAL A 168 -2.78 -20.25 24.23
N VAL A 169 -3.54 -19.95 25.28
CA VAL A 169 -2.98 -19.70 26.62
C VAL A 169 -2.54 -21.03 27.24
N GLN A 170 -1.25 -21.14 27.52
CA GLN A 170 -0.59 -22.36 28.00
C GLN A 170 -0.46 -22.38 29.52
N GLN A 171 -0.05 -21.25 30.11
CA GLN A 171 0.19 -21.13 31.54
C GLN A 171 -0.24 -19.74 32.03
N ILE A 172 -0.73 -19.67 33.26
CA ILE A 172 -1.09 -18.40 33.92
C ILE A 172 -0.42 -18.37 35.28
N HIS A 173 0.48 -17.42 35.48
CA HIS A 173 1.10 -17.17 36.78
C HIS A 173 0.32 -16.09 37.51
N LEU A 174 0.02 -16.31 38.80
CA LEU A 174 -0.72 -15.42 39.67
C LEU A 174 0.19 -14.91 40.80
N ARG A 175 0.05 -13.64 41.18
CA ARG A 175 0.71 -13.09 42.36
C ARG A 175 0.10 -13.67 43.63
N ASN A 176 0.94 -14.05 44.60
CA ASN A 176 0.54 -14.56 45.92
C ASN A 176 -0.49 -15.71 45.89
N SER A 177 -1.78 -15.42 46.05
CA SER A 177 -2.86 -16.40 46.16
C SER A 177 -3.95 -16.19 45.10
N GLY A 178 -4.57 -17.29 44.67
CA GLY A 178 -5.52 -17.29 43.57
C GLY A 178 -6.80 -18.07 43.87
N ARG A 179 -7.78 -17.91 42.98
CA ARG A 179 -8.98 -18.74 42.93
C ARG A 179 -9.25 -19.14 41.49
N LEU A 180 -9.18 -20.44 41.23
CA LEU A 180 -9.70 -21.05 40.01
C LEU A 180 -11.15 -21.45 40.26
N SER A 181 -12.04 -21.21 39.30
CA SER A 181 -13.40 -21.75 39.31
C SER A 181 -13.71 -22.37 37.93
N LEU A 182 -14.49 -23.44 37.90
CA LEU A 182 -14.99 -24.09 36.69
C LEU A 182 -16.52 -24.24 36.82
N GLU A 183 -17.24 -23.53 35.97
CA GLU A 183 -18.70 -23.53 35.88
C GLU A 183 -19.16 -24.58 34.86
N VAL A 184 -20.09 -25.45 35.27
CA VAL A 184 -20.61 -26.59 34.47
C VAL A 184 -22.14 -26.59 34.54
N ILE A 185 -22.79 -26.58 33.39
CA ILE A 185 -24.26 -26.57 33.29
C ILE A 185 -24.85 -27.95 33.59
N GLY A 186 -26.00 -27.98 34.26
CA GLY A 186 -26.72 -29.21 34.64
C GLY A 186 -27.02 -30.14 33.46
N GLY A 187 -26.88 -31.44 33.71
CA GLY A 187 -26.99 -32.48 32.67
C GLY A 187 -25.73 -32.67 31.83
N GLN A 188 -24.72 -31.80 31.95
CA GLN A 188 -23.37 -32.08 31.44
C GLN A 188 -22.51 -32.76 32.51
N ARG A 189 -21.65 -33.68 32.07
CA ARG A 189 -20.54 -34.22 32.87
C ARG A 189 -19.32 -33.32 32.75
N MET A 190 -18.60 -33.14 33.86
CA MET A 190 -17.35 -32.39 33.88
C MET A 190 -16.30 -33.07 32.99
N ASN A 191 -15.81 -32.36 31.97
CA ASN A 191 -14.74 -32.81 31.08
C ASN A 191 -13.55 -31.85 31.15
N ALA A 192 -12.76 -32.00 32.21
CA ALA A 192 -11.57 -31.23 32.51
C ALA A 192 -10.38 -32.18 32.80
N LYS A 193 -9.18 -31.81 32.34
CA LYS A 193 -7.95 -32.57 32.61
C LYS A 193 -7.30 -32.08 33.92
N VAL A 194 -6.35 -32.85 34.44
CA VAL A 194 -5.47 -32.42 35.53
C VAL A 194 -4.75 -31.11 35.14
N ILE A 195 -4.81 -30.12 36.02
CA ILE A 195 -4.15 -28.81 35.87
C ILE A 195 -2.92 -28.81 36.76
N GLY A 196 -1.76 -28.53 36.18
CA GLY A 196 -0.50 -28.48 36.93
C GLY A 196 -0.47 -27.27 37.85
N LEU A 197 -0.03 -27.45 39.09
CA LEU A 197 0.19 -26.36 40.05
C LEU A 197 1.63 -26.40 40.56
N SER A 198 2.37 -25.30 40.38
CA SER A 198 3.72 -25.13 40.92
C SER A 198 3.89 -23.74 41.55
N THR A 199 4.98 -23.55 42.32
CA THR A 199 5.34 -22.24 42.88
C THR A 199 6.55 -21.66 42.15
N GLY A 200 6.48 -20.38 41.80
CA GLY A 200 7.55 -19.63 41.16
C GLY A 200 8.27 -18.68 42.11
N GLY A 201 9.08 -17.79 41.53
CA GLY A 201 9.67 -16.66 42.27
C GLY A 201 8.65 -15.61 42.70
N THR A 202 9.13 -14.54 43.32
CA THR A 202 8.35 -13.32 43.57
C THR A 202 7.92 -12.67 42.26
N MET A 203 6.75 -12.02 42.23
CA MET A 203 6.23 -11.33 41.05
C MET A 203 5.52 -10.03 41.44
N ILE A 204 5.83 -8.94 40.73
CA ILE A 204 5.27 -7.60 41.00
C ILE A 204 3.92 -7.44 40.29
N SER A 205 3.87 -7.80 39.01
CA SER A 205 2.65 -7.86 38.18
C SER A 205 1.59 -8.76 38.84
N LEU A 206 0.30 -8.47 38.63
CA LEU A 206 -0.81 -9.26 39.20
C LEU A 206 -0.89 -10.67 38.61
N ALA A 207 -0.75 -10.74 37.29
CA ALA A 207 -0.76 -11.98 36.53
C ALA A 207 0.23 -11.90 35.37
N ARG A 208 0.79 -13.06 35.00
CA ARG A 208 1.55 -13.27 33.77
C ARG A 208 0.87 -14.37 32.95
N ILE A 209 0.42 -14.04 31.74
CA ILE A 209 -0.27 -14.97 30.84
C ILE A 209 0.73 -15.41 29.77
N LEU A 210 1.05 -16.71 29.72
CA LEU A 210 1.95 -17.30 28.74
C LEU A 210 1.12 -17.88 27.58
N VAL A 211 1.42 -17.41 26.38
CA VAL A 211 0.69 -17.73 25.15
C VAL A 211 1.65 -18.40 24.18
N ALA A 212 1.24 -19.51 23.59
CA ALA A 212 1.93 -20.11 22.45
C ALA A 212 0.99 -20.07 21.25
N LEU A 213 1.35 -19.30 20.22
CA LEU A 213 0.64 -19.31 18.95
C LEU A 213 1.08 -20.55 18.14
N PRO A 214 0.17 -21.19 17.39
CA PRO A 214 0.48 -22.40 16.64
C PRO A 214 1.30 -22.10 15.38
N ASP A 215 1.96 -23.11 14.82
CA ASP A 215 2.77 -23.03 13.57
C ASP A 215 1.93 -22.86 12.28
N LYS A 216 0.84 -22.09 12.35
CA LYS A 216 -0.05 -21.74 11.24
C LYS A 216 -0.52 -20.28 11.38
N SER A 217 -0.73 -19.61 10.25
CA SER A 217 -1.22 -18.23 10.23
C SER A 217 -2.52 -18.12 11.02
N SER A 218 -2.51 -17.33 12.09
CA SER A 218 -3.65 -17.23 13.01
C SER A 218 -3.64 -15.95 13.83
N SER A 219 -4.84 -15.44 14.07
CA SER A 219 -5.12 -14.28 14.90
C SER A 219 -5.86 -14.71 16.17
N GLN A 220 -5.53 -14.11 17.31
CA GLN A 220 -6.12 -14.45 18.60
C GLN A 220 -6.39 -13.17 19.40
N ASP A 221 -7.57 -13.11 20.02
CA ASP A 221 -8.04 -11.96 20.78
C ASP A 221 -7.72 -12.10 22.27
N PHE A 222 -7.28 -11.00 22.87
CA PHE A 222 -6.87 -10.92 24.27
C PHE A 222 -7.50 -9.71 24.96
N LEU A 223 -7.85 -9.91 26.23
CA LEU A 223 -8.57 -8.94 27.04
C LEU A 223 -7.79 -8.67 28.34
N THR A 224 -7.67 -7.40 28.71
CA THR A 224 -7.31 -7.02 30.08
C THR A 224 -8.35 -7.56 31.09
N PRO A 225 -7.95 -7.79 32.36
CA PRO A 225 -8.89 -7.91 33.47
C PRO A 225 -9.97 -6.82 33.45
N TYR A 226 -11.21 -7.16 33.86
CA TYR A 226 -12.35 -6.21 33.85
C TYR A 226 -12.09 -4.93 34.66
N PHE A 227 -11.24 -5.06 35.69
CA PHE A 227 -10.71 -4.00 36.54
C PHE A 227 -9.23 -4.32 36.82
N ILE A 228 -8.36 -3.32 36.72
CA ILE A 228 -6.95 -3.40 37.14
C ILE A 228 -6.76 -2.40 38.30
N PRO A 229 -6.34 -2.83 39.50
CA PRO A 229 -5.97 -1.94 40.60
C PRO A 229 -4.96 -0.85 40.24
N GLU A 230 -4.91 0.23 41.02
CA GLU A 230 -3.96 1.33 40.80
C GLU A 230 -2.51 0.85 40.81
N ASN A 231 -1.69 1.43 39.92
CA ASN A 231 -0.26 1.10 39.76
C ASN A 231 0.06 -0.37 39.42
N ALA A 232 -0.95 -1.24 39.27
CA ALA A 232 -0.76 -2.64 39.01
C ALA A 232 -0.56 -2.94 37.52
N GLU A 233 0.16 -4.02 37.24
CA GLU A 233 0.57 -4.44 35.90
C GLU A 233 0.01 -5.83 35.58
N VAL A 234 -0.38 -6.03 34.32
CA VAL A 234 -0.65 -7.35 33.73
C VAL A 234 0.36 -7.57 32.60
N LEU A 235 0.94 -8.76 32.55
CA LEU A 235 1.99 -9.12 31.60
C LEU A 235 1.53 -10.29 30.72
N TRP A 236 1.70 -10.17 29.41
CA TRP A 236 1.59 -11.28 28.47
C TRP A 236 2.97 -11.65 27.96
N SER A 237 3.18 -12.94 27.68
CA SER A 237 4.43 -13.52 27.20
C SER A 237 4.10 -14.36 25.98
N PHE A 238 4.41 -13.85 24.79
CA PHE A 238 4.09 -14.49 23.53
C PHE A 238 5.26 -15.31 22.99
N ASN A 239 5.03 -16.61 22.83
CA ASN A 239 5.89 -17.50 22.06
C ASN A 239 5.36 -17.54 20.62
N ILE A 240 6.17 -17.04 19.69
CA ILE A 240 5.88 -16.86 18.27
C ILE A 240 6.74 -17.86 17.48
N PRO A 241 6.17 -18.67 16.57
CA PRO A 241 6.94 -19.54 15.68
C PRO A 241 8.00 -18.77 14.89
N SER A 242 9.23 -19.31 14.82
CA SER A 242 10.41 -18.59 14.31
C SER A 242 10.37 -18.18 12.83
N THR A 243 9.42 -18.70 12.05
CA THR A 243 9.20 -18.34 10.63
C THR A 243 8.00 -17.42 10.40
N TYR A 244 7.42 -16.89 11.49
CA TYR A 244 6.24 -16.03 11.50
C TYR A 244 6.57 -14.66 12.09
N TYR A 245 5.86 -13.64 11.59
CA TYR A 245 5.94 -12.27 12.06
C TYR A 245 4.67 -11.92 12.84
N THR A 246 4.80 -11.01 13.80
CA THR A 246 3.71 -10.60 14.69
C THR A 246 3.12 -9.26 14.26
N ASP A 247 1.79 -9.19 14.21
CA ASP A 247 1.06 -7.92 14.22
C ASP A 247 0.25 -7.76 15.51
N VAL A 248 0.26 -6.55 16.06
CA VAL A 248 -0.54 -6.17 17.23
C VAL A 248 -1.59 -5.16 16.79
N HIS A 249 -2.87 -5.45 17.02
CA HIS A 249 -3.98 -4.55 16.67
C HIS A 249 -4.89 -4.30 17.86
N ILE A 250 -5.14 -3.03 18.22
CA ILE A 250 -6.09 -2.69 19.29
C ILE A 250 -7.49 -2.63 18.69
N LEU A 251 -8.39 -3.50 19.14
CA LEU A 251 -9.78 -3.57 18.67
C LEU A 251 -10.67 -2.56 19.41
N SER A 252 -10.47 -2.39 20.71
CA SER A 252 -11.08 -1.31 21.50
C SER A 252 -10.33 -1.08 22.81
N TYR A 253 -10.48 0.10 23.40
CA TYR A 253 -9.89 0.40 24.71
C TYR A 253 -10.71 1.43 25.49
N THR A 254 -10.43 1.56 26.78
CA THR A 254 -10.98 2.57 27.68
C THR A 254 -9.87 3.00 28.63
N LEU A 255 -9.58 4.30 28.67
CA LEU A 255 -8.56 4.86 29.55
C LEU A 255 -9.17 5.44 30.83
N PRO A 256 -8.52 5.25 31.99
CA PRO A 256 -8.92 5.85 33.26
C PRO A 256 -8.53 7.33 33.36
N LYS A 257 -9.17 8.06 34.28
CA LYS A 257 -8.77 9.43 34.65
C LYS A 257 -7.60 9.39 35.62
N CYS A 258 -6.39 9.48 35.09
CA CYS A 258 -5.14 9.48 35.85
C CYS A 258 -4.84 10.84 36.50
N LEU A 259 -4.16 10.83 37.65
CA LEU A 259 -3.73 12.05 38.35
C LEU A 259 -2.57 12.80 37.66
N GLN A 260 -1.79 12.12 36.82
CA GLN A 260 -0.64 12.68 36.09
C GLN A 260 -0.70 12.24 34.62
N SER A 261 -0.46 13.17 33.69
CA SER A 261 -0.44 12.91 32.23
C SER A 261 0.62 11.88 31.83
N GLU A 262 1.82 11.98 32.41
CA GLU A 262 2.91 11.02 32.19
C GLU A 262 2.57 9.59 32.67
N SER A 263 1.59 9.44 33.56
CA SER A 263 1.17 8.14 34.11
C SER A 263 0.10 7.43 33.29
N ILE A 264 -0.42 8.04 32.20
CA ILE A 264 -1.47 7.45 31.36
C ILE A 264 -1.04 6.06 30.86
N PRO A 265 -1.92 5.03 30.94
CA PRO A 265 -1.60 3.68 30.48
C PRO A 265 -1.15 3.60 29.02
N ARG A 266 0.00 2.98 28.80
CA ARG A 266 0.61 2.70 27.48
C ARG A 266 0.91 1.21 27.36
N MET A 267 1.01 0.69 26.14
CA MET A 267 1.46 -0.67 25.86
C MET A 267 2.98 -0.68 25.80
N LYS A 268 3.62 -1.50 26.64
CA LYS A 268 5.08 -1.67 26.67
C LYS A 268 5.44 -3.04 26.13
N TYR A 269 6.16 -3.05 25.01
CA TYR A 269 6.67 -4.25 24.35
C TYR A 269 8.14 -4.46 24.70
N THR A 270 8.60 -5.71 24.75
CA THR A 270 10.02 -6.05 24.98
C THR A 270 10.34 -7.39 24.33
N TRP A 271 11.09 -7.37 23.23
CA TRP A 271 11.66 -8.55 22.56
C TRP A 271 12.93 -9.02 23.26
N GLN A 272 13.32 -10.27 23.02
CA GLN A 272 14.56 -10.82 23.58
C GLN A 272 15.79 -10.06 23.05
N GLY A 273 16.61 -9.52 23.96
CA GLY A 273 17.82 -8.76 23.63
C GLY A 273 17.59 -7.31 23.18
N ALA A 274 16.35 -6.85 23.04
CA ALA A 274 16.01 -5.52 22.54
C ALA A 274 15.64 -4.52 23.66
N ASN A 275 15.78 -3.23 23.38
CA ASN A 275 15.28 -2.17 24.25
C ASN A 275 13.73 -2.15 24.27
N PRO A 276 13.07 -1.85 25.41
CA PRO A 276 11.61 -1.81 25.47
C PRO A 276 11.00 -0.68 24.63
N VAL A 277 10.05 -1.01 23.76
CA VAL A 277 9.25 -0.05 22.97
C VAL A 277 7.97 0.29 23.73
N VAL A 278 7.62 1.58 23.84
CA VAL A 278 6.40 2.02 24.55
C VAL A 278 5.52 2.84 23.62
N LYS A 279 4.27 2.39 23.42
CA LYS A 279 3.27 2.98 22.53
C LYS A 279 2.01 3.39 23.29
N GLY A 280 1.45 4.55 22.97
CA GLY A 280 0.10 4.96 23.39
C GLY A 280 -0.98 4.14 22.70
N MET A 281 -2.17 4.07 23.31
CA MET A 281 -3.32 3.28 22.79
C MET A 281 -3.90 3.83 21.48
N ASN A 282 -3.54 5.06 21.11
CA ASN A 282 -3.93 5.76 19.88
C ASN A 282 -2.80 5.83 18.83
N GLU A 283 -1.61 5.30 19.14
CA GLU A 283 -0.48 5.23 18.21
C GLU A 283 -0.55 3.96 17.36
N MET A 284 0.15 3.94 16.21
CA MET A 284 0.37 2.70 15.47
C MET A 284 1.22 1.73 16.31
N GLN A 285 0.66 0.55 16.56
CA GLN A 285 1.29 -0.53 17.32
C GLN A 285 2.31 -1.32 16.47
N PRO A 286 3.17 -2.14 17.08
CA PRO A 286 4.16 -2.93 16.36
C PRO A 286 3.51 -3.92 15.38
N SER A 287 4.11 -4.03 14.20
CA SER A 287 3.68 -4.89 13.09
C SER A 287 4.91 -5.48 12.43
N VAL A 288 4.75 -6.67 11.83
CA VAL A 288 5.81 -7.47 11.22
C VAL A 288 7.00 -7.78 12.14
N GLU A 289 6.78 -7.87 13.45
CA GLU A 289 7.86 -8.09 14.42
C GLU A 289 8.15 -9.59 14.64
N PRO A 290 9.37 -10.08 14.39
CA PRO A 290 9.71 -11.50 14.52
C PRO A 290 10.00 -11.93 15.97
N GLY A 291 9.70 -13.19 16.27
CA GLY A 291 10.16 -13.86 17.50
C GLY A 291 9.45 -13.42 18.79
N ASN A 292 10.04 -13.82 19.91
CA ASN A 292 9.35 -13.83 21.22
C ASN A 292 9.43 -12.49 21.94
N PHE A 293 8.29 -12.05 22.49
CA PHE A 293 8.18 -10.78 23.20
C PHE A 293 7.23 -10.82 24.41
N TYR A 294 7.45 -9.85 25.29
CA TYR A 294 6.56 -9.53 26.40
C TYR A 294 5.75 -8.29 26.07
N LEU A 295 4.48 -8.28 26.48
CA LEU A 295 3.61 -7.11 26.47
C LEU A 295 3.18 -6.81 27.91
N SER A 296 3.53 -5.63 28.41
CA SER A 296 3.06 -5.08 29.70
C SER A 296 1.99 -4.02 29.45
N ILE A 297 0.91 -4.09 30.23
CA ILE A 297 -0.08 -3.02 30.39
C ILE A 297 -0.18 -2.72 31.88
N LYS A 298 0.17 -1.49 32.27
CA LYS A 298 0.16 -1.01 33.66
C LYS A 298 -0.92 0.07 33.84
N ASN A 299 -1.69 -0.02 34.92
CA ASN A 299 -2.65 1.01 35.29
C ASN A 299 -2.00 2.15 36.08
N CYS A 300 -2.56 3.35 36.00
CA CYS A 300 -2.11 4.55 36.66
C CYS A 300 -2.67 4.68 38.09
N LYS A 301 -2.38 5.81 38.75
CA LYS A 301 -3.09 6.26 39.96
C LYS A 301 -4.24 7.17 39.53
N MET A 302 -5.45 6.87 39.99
CA MET A 302 -6.72 7.41 39.45
C MET A 302 -7.29 8.49 40.35
N SER A 303 -8.04 9.45 39.77
CA SER A 303 -8.68 10.52 40.56
C SER A 303 -9.88 10.04 41.37
N PHE A 304 -10.57 8.99 40.89
CA PHE A 304 -11.70 8.34 41.55
C PHE A 304 -11.62 6.82 41.32
N PRO A 305 -11.36 5.99 42.34
CA PRO A 305 -10.96 4.59 42.14
C PRO A 305 -12.13 3.61 41.91
N HIS A 306 -13.38 4.07 41.80
CA HIS A 306 -14.59 3.22 41.94
C HIS A 306 -15.63 3.35 40.80
N SER A 307 -15.32 4.01 39.68
CA SER A 307 -16.22 4.15 38.51
C SER A 307 -15.96 3.04 37.47
N PRO A 308 -16.84 2.03 37.29
CA PRO A 308 -16.58 0.92 36.35
C PRO A 308 -16.53 1.34 34.88
N SER A 309 -17.14 2.47 34.53
CA SER A 309 -17.07 3.09 33.21
C SER A 309 -15.75 3.82 32.92
N GLN A 310 -14.86 3.92 33.91
CA GLN A 310 -13.56 4.60 33.82
C GLN A 310 -12.41 3.67 34.25
N SER A 311 -12.63 2.35 34.31
CA SER A 311 -11.57 1.38 34.53
C SER A 311 -10.75 1.16 33.25
N LEU A 312 -9.43 1.00 33.38
CA LEU A 312 -8.56 0.62 32.27
C LEU A 312 -9.00 -0.70 31.65
N ARG A 313 -9.34 -0.68 30.35
CA ARG A 313 -9.63 -1.87 29.55
C ARG A 313 -8.95 -1.77 28.19
N VAL A 314 -8.43 -2.88 27.70
CA VAL A 314 -7.90 -3.02 26.34
C VAL A 314 -8.32 -4.37 25.79
N HIS A 315 -8.94 -4.36 24.62
CA HIS A 315 -9.18 -5.52 23.76
C HIS A 315 -8.22 -5.42 22.59
N PHE A 316 -7.31 -6.38 22.47
CA PHE A 316 -6.28 -6.38 21.45
C PHE A 316 -6.11 -7.76 20.83
N GLN A 317 -5.83 -7.78 19.53
CA GLN A 317 -5.57 -8.98 18.76
C GLN A 317 -4.07 -9.11 18.50
N ILE A 318 -3.56 -10.33 18.63
CA ILE A 318 -2.20 -10.69 18.20
C ILE A 318 -2.34 -11.66 17.03
N SER A 319 -1.71 -11.33 15.92
CA SER A 319 -1.65 -12.20 14.72
C SER A 319 -0.23 -12.70 14.51
N ALA A 320 -0.06 -14.01 14.38
CA ALA A 320 1.15 -14.61 13.81
C ALA A 320 0.88 -14.91 12.34
N MET A 321 1.63 -14.29 11.42
CA MET A 321 1.47 -14.46 9.97
C MET A 321 2.81 -14.82 9.31
N LYS A 322 2.79 -15.80 8.40
CA LYS A 322 3.94 -16.13 7.56
C LYS A 322 3.97 -15.20 6.35
N ARG A 323 4.85 -14.19 6.38
CA ARG A 323 5.02 -13.19 5.32
C ARG A 323 6.14 -13.54 4.35
N ARG A 324 6.01 -13.09 3.10
CA ARG A 324 7.08 -13.04 2.09
C ARG A 324 7.91 -11.77 2.33
N ARG A 325 9.08 -11.90 2.96
CA ARG A 325 10.03 -10.81 3.15
C ARG A 325 10.92 -10.63 1.92
N GLY A 326 10.88 -9.46 1.31
CA GLY A 326 11.94 -8.91 0.48
C GLY A 326 12.90 -8.07 1.34
N GLN A 327 14.16 -8.01 0.94
CA GLN A 327 15.17 -7.11 1.49
C GLN A 327 15.97 -6.55 0.29
N CYS A 328 16.11 -5.24 0.23
CA CYS A 328 16.98 -4.54 -0.71
C CYS A 328 17.91 -3.63 0.09
N GLU A 329 19.20 -3.73 -0.17
CA GLU A 329 20.25 -3.19 0.68
C GLU A 329 21.45 -2.78 -0.17
N GLY A 330 22.08 -1.65 0.18
CA GLY A 330 23.22 -1.10 -0.53
C GLY A 330 23.29 0.42 -0.40
N ASP A 331 24.06 1.05 -1.31
CA ASP A 331 24.32 2.48 -1.34
C ASP A 331 23.82 3.09 -2.66
N LEU A 332 23.36 4.35 -2.65
CA LEU A 332 23.14 5.13 -3.87
C LEU A 332 24.46 5.80 -4.32
N PRO A 333 24.66 6.09 -5.62
CA PRO A 333 25.92 6.62 -6.11
C PRO A 333 26.20 8.07 -5.66
N ASP A 334 27.26 8.26 -4.85
CA ASP A 334 27.67 9.55 -4.26
C ASP A 334 27.93 10.69 -5.27
N LYS A 335 28.21 10.36 -6.54
CA LYS A 335 28.57 11.35 -7.57
C LYS A 335 27.44 12.33 -7.92
N GLN A 336 26.20 12.02 -7.54
CA GLN A 336 25.02 12.83 -7.78
C GLN A 336 24.10 12.72 -6.55
N VAL A 337 23.39 13.80 -6.20
CA VAL A 337 22.43 13.75 -5.10
C VAL A 337 21.13 13.13 -5.64
N LEU A 338 21.10 11.81 -5.58
CA LEU A 338 19.98 10.96 -5.93
C LEU A 338 19.10 10.70 -4.70
N GLU A 339 17.79 10.82 -4.88
CA GLU A 339 16.77 10.48 -3.89
C GLU A 339 15.69 9.61 -4.56
N ILE A 340 15.42 8.43 -4.00
CA ILE A 340 14.42 7.49 -4.46
C ILE A 340 13.32 7.38 -3.41
N ASN A 341 12.11 7.80 -3.76
CA ASN A 341 10.93 7.72 -2.91
C ASN A 341 10.08 6.52 -3.32
N VAL A 342 9.94 5.55 -2.41
CA VAL A 342 9.14 4.32 -2.58
C VAL A 342 7.83 4.49 -1.83
N LYS A 343 6.68 4.40 -2.51
CA LYS A 343 5.36 4.69 -1.91
C LYS A 343 4.31 3.62 -2.20
N LYS A 344 3.49 3.26 -1.21
CA LYS A 344 2.29 2.44 -1.40
C LYS A 344 1.20 3.17 -2.17
N LYS A 345 0.61 2.54 -3.19
CA LYS A 345 -0.55 3.05 -3.94
C LYS A 345 -1.81 3.13 -3.07
N ASP A 346 -2.07 2.05 -2.32
CA ASP A 346 -3.12 2.01 -1.29
C ASP A 346 -2.46 1.81 0.09
N PRO A 347 -2.57 2.77 1.02
CA PRO A 347 -2.14 2.60 2.41
C PRO A 347 -2.77 1.38 3.11
N LYS A 348 -3.98 0.95 2.70
CA LYS A 348 -4.70 -0.18 3.28
C LYS A 348 -4.28 -1.55 2.73
N SER A 349 -3.38 -1.62 1.76
CA SER A 349 -2.89 -2.90 1.24
C SER A 349 -2.08 -3.66 2.29
N VAL A 350 -2.05 -5.00 2.15
CA VAL A 350 -1.33 -5.91 3.07
C VAL A 350 0.19 -5.72 3.00
N CYS A 351 0.68 -5.12 1.90
CA CYS A 351 2.07 -4.69 1.74
C CYS A 351 2.53 -3.79 2.89
N VAL A 352 3.66 -4.14 3.51
CA VAL A 352 4.34 -3.31 4.51
C VAL A 352 5.73 -2.94 4.01
N LEU A 353 6.05 -1.64 4.04
CA LEU A 353 7.40 -1.12 3.86
C LEU A 353 8.02 -0.84 5.24
N GLN A 354 9.30 -1.15 5.40
CA GLN A 354 10.06 -0.84 6.60
C GLN A 354 11.49 -0.42 6.25
N GLN A 355 11.93 0.69 6.83
CA GLN A 355 13.29 1.25 6.71
C GLN A 355 13.79 1.57 8.13
N ASP A 356 15.01 1.16 8.47
CA ASP A 356 15.63 1.42 9.78
C ASP A 356 14.72 1.06 10.99
N SER A 357 14.02 -0.08 10.87
CA SER A 357 12.98 -0.58 11.79
C SER A 357 11.70 0.27 11.91
N LEU A 358 11.58 1.39 11.21
CA LEU A 358 10.36 2.19 11.11
C LEU A 358 9.46 1.68 9.98
N ILE A 359 8.17 1.50 10.25
CA ILE A 359 7.14 1.16 9.24
C ILE A 359 6.45 2.44 8.77
N THR A 360 6.34 2.61 7.46
CA THR A 360 5.72 3.79 6.81
C THR A 360 5.01 3.40 5.50
N ASP A 361 4.08 4.23 5.02
CA ASP A 361 3.51 4.09 3.66
C ASP A 361 4.39 4.75 2.57
N THR A 362 5.49 5.42 2.96
CA THR A 362 6.47 6.03 2.06
C THR A 362 7.86 5.99 2.69
N VAL A 363 8.83 5.51 1.92
CA VAL A 363 10.24 5.34 2.25
C VAL A 363 11.06 6.28 1.36
N THR A 364 12.06 6.96 1.93
CA THR A 364 12.94 7.87 1.20
C THR A 364 14.39 7.39 1.34
N ILE A 365 15.00 7.03 0.22
CA ILE A 365 16.38 6.55 0.13
C ILE A 365 17.19 7.68 -0.52
N ALA A 366 18.29 8.12 0.09
CA ALA A 366 19.06 9.28 -0.36
C ALA A 366 20.57 8.98 -0.40
N SER A 367 21.27 9.62 -1.35
CA SER A 367 22.72 9.45 -1.58
C SER A 367 23.59 9.83 -0.38
N GLY A 368 24.77 9.23 -0.27
CA GLY A 368 25.65 9.32 0.90
C GLY A 368 25.20 8.54 2.13
N LYS A 369 24.26 7.59 1.99
CA LYS A 369 23.81 6.69 3.06
C LYS A 369 23.55 5.27 2.55
N HIS A 370 24.10 4.30 3.27
CA HIS A 370 23.69 2.90 3.19
C HIS A 370 22.24 2.76 3.67
N PHE A 371 21.42 2.03 2.91
CA PHE A 371 20.01 1.82 3.23
C PHE A 371 19.67 0.33 3.37
N VAL A 372 18.70 0.01 4.23
CA VAL A 372 18.09 -1.32 4.32
C VAL A 372 16.57 -1.17 4.19
N LEU A 373 16.04 -1.50 3.01
CA LEU A 373 14.61 -1.54 2.75
C LEU A 373 14.09 -2.97 2.88
N ASN A 374 13.30 -3.22 3.92
CA ASN A 374 12.50 -4.43 4.06
C ASN A 374 11.12 -4.21 3.45
N THR A 375 10.64 -5.18 2.66
CA THR A 375 9.26 -5.20 2.19
C THR A 375 8.61 -6.53 2.54
N PHE A 376 7.31 -6.51 2.83
CA PHE A 376 6.60 -7.71 3.27
C PHE A 376 5.25 -7.82 2.55
N ASP A 377 5.05 -8.96 1.87
CA ASP A 377 3.85 -9.27 1.07
C ASP A 377 3.49 -8.21 -0.01
N CYS A 378 4.48 -7.43 -0.46
CA CYS A 378 4.33 -6.40 -1.50
C CYS A 378 4.54 -6.95 -2.91
N ASN A 379 3.63 -6.61 -3.83
CA ASN A 379 3.82 -6.82 -5.28
C ASN A 379 4.45 -5.58 -5.94
N LYS A 380 5.19 -5.73 -7.06
CA LYS A 380 5.78 -4.60 -7.80
C LYS A 380 4.71 -3.54 -8.14
N ASP A 381 3.53 -3.97 -8.57
CA ASP A 381 2.45 -3.09 -9.02
C ASP A 381 1.72 -2.34 -7.89
N GLU A 382 1.95 -2.68 -6.61
CA GLU A 382 1.36 -1.99 -5.46
C GLU A 382 2.18 -0.76 -5.01
N LEU A 383 3.39 -0.63 -5.54
CA LEU A 383 4.36 0.39 -5.16
C LEU A 383 4.66 1.33 -6.34
N GLU A 384 4.78 2.62 -6.05
CA GLU A 384 5.21 3.66 -6.97
C GLU A 384 6.60 4.15 -6.57
N LEU A 385 7.50 4.28 -7.55
CA LEU A 385 8.80 4.91 -7.38
C LEU A 385 8.75 6.32 -8.00
N THR A 386 9.20 7.31 -7.24
CA THR A 386 9.51 8.65 -7.72
C THR A 386 10.99 8.92 -7.47
N VAL A 387 11.73 9.26 -8.52
CA VAL A 387 13.17 9.52 -8.44
C VAL A 387 13.42 11.02 -8.63
N ASN A 388 14.18 11.60 -7.71
CA ASN A 388 14.69 12.96 -7.79
C ASN A 388 16.22 12.91 -7.94
N GLN A 389 16.78 13.59 -8.93
CA GLN A 389 18.20 13.55 -9.28
C GLN A 389 18.71 14.99 -9.41
N THR A 390 19.49 15.45 -8.43
CA THR A 390 20.05 16.81 -8.46
C THR A 390 21.43 16.80 -9.11
N ILE A 391 21.61 17.68 -10.10
CA ILE A 391 22.80 17.80 -10.93
C ILE A 391 23.35 19.22 -10.78
N GLU A 392 24.52 19.35 -10.15
CA GLU A 392 25.17 20.64 -9.91
C GLU A 392 26.34 20.88 -10.87
N CYS A 393 26.38 22.07 -11.48
CA CYS A 393 27.48 22.52 -12.33
C CYS A 393 27.90 23.94 -11.90
N LYS A 394 28.78 23.99 -10.89
CA LYS A 394 29.18 25.26 -10.23
C LYS A 394 30.29 26.03 -10.98
N ASP A 395 31.22 25.31 -11.60
CA ASP A 395 32.39 25.90 -12.27
C ASP A 395 32.20 26.05 -13.79
N TRP A 396 32.19 27.29 -14.28
CA TRP A 396 32.14 27.60 -15.72
C TRP A 396 33.15 26.83 -16.58
N LYS A 397 34.32 26.45 -16.04
CA LYS A 397 35.34 25.65 -16.75
C LYS A 397 34.87 24.23 -17.11
N ASN A 398 33.97 23.66 -16.31
CA ASN A 398 33.43 22.32 -16.50
C ASN A 398 32.06 22.35 -17.19
N CYS A 399 31.34 23.48 -17.09
CA CYS A 399 29.98 23.66 -17.61
C CYS A 399 29.93 24.26 -19.03
N ALA A 400 30.99 24.93 -19.47
CA ALA A 400 31.04 25.55 -20.79
C ALA A 400 31.20 24.51 -21.91
N THR A 401 30.52 24.77 -23.04
CA THR A 401 30.70 24.10 -24.34
C THR A 401 30.42 22.59 -24.39
N THR A 402 30.08 21.95 -23.26
CA THR A 402 29.78 20.51 -23.19
C THR A 402 28.28 20.30 -23.08
N ALA A 403 27.72 19.46 -23.96
CA ALA A 403 26.33 19.01 -23.87
C ALA A 403 26.28 17.69 -23.08
N PHE A 404 25.51 17.68 -21.99
CA PHE A 404 25.39 16.56 -21.08
C PHE A 404 24.06 15.82 -21.29
N PRO A 405 24.05 14.49 -21.42
CA PRO A 405 22.83 13.73 -21.60
C PRO A 405 22.03 13.60 -20.29
N LEU A 406 20.71 13.85 -20.34
CA LEU A 406 19.78 13.42 -19.30
C LEU A 406 19.39 11.96 -19.54
N THR A 407 20.15 11.06 -18.90
CA THR A 407 19.90 9.62 -18.81
C THR A 407 19.63 9.22 -17.36
N PHE A 408 18.88 8.15 -17.16
CA PHE A 408 18.73 7.50 -15.87
C PHE A 408 19.05 6.01 -16.01
N GLN A 409 20.28 5.65 -15.68
CA GLN A 409 20.73 4.27 -15.55
C GLN A 409 20.84 3.97 -14.06
N TYR A 410 19.98 3.08 -13.55
CA TYR A 410 19.97 2.69 -12.14
C TYR A 410 19.77 1.18 -11.99
N GLU A 411 20.89 0.46 -11.94
CA GLU A 411 20.92 -1.01 -11.98
C GLU A 411 20.84 -1.70 -10.61
N GLN A 412 20.15 -1.12 -9.61
CA GLN A 412 19.77 -1.89 -8.41
C GLN A 412 18.39 -2.50 -8.58
N GLN A 413 18.37 -3.69 -9.20
CA GLN A 413 17.19 -4.49 -9.52
C GLN A 413 16.35 -4.92 -8.30
N CYS A 414 16.77 -4.62 -7.07
CA CYS A 414 16.07 -5.01 -5.84
C CYS A 414 15.05 -3.98 -5.31
N ILE A 415 15.08 -2.70 -5.71
CA ILE A 415 14.11 -1.72 -5.20
C ILE A 415 12.73 -2.04 -5.80
N PRO A 416 11.71 -2.40 -4.97
CA PRO A 416 10.46 -2.91 -5.50
C PRO A 416 9.48 -1.78 -5.80
N GLY A 417 9.03 -1.71 -7.05
CA GLY A 417 7.94 -0.84 -7.47
C GLY A 417 7.93 -0.59 -8.97
N VAL A 418 6.92 0.13 -9.44
CA VAL A 418 6.86 0.66 -10.80
C VAL A 418 7.28 2.13 -10.75
N LEU A 419 8.31 2.51 -11.53
CA LEU A 419 8.69 3.91 -11.70
C LEU A 419 7.51 4.70 -12.29
N LYS A 420 7.35 5.95 -11.88
CA LYS A 420 6.20 6.78 -12.27
C LYS A 420 6.61 8.19 -12.69
N THR A 421 7.50 8.80 -11.92
CA THR A 421 8.06 10.12 -12.20
C THR A 421 9.56 10.11 -11.94
N LEU A 422 10.30 10.74 -12.85
CA LEU A 422 11.74 10.96 -12.79
C LEU A 422 11.99 12.46 -12.96
N THR A 423 12.60 13.10 -11.96
CA THR A 423 12.78 14.55 -11.90
C THR A 423 14.24 14.92 -11.79
N TRP A 424 14.73 15.72 -12.73
CA TRP A 424 16.04 16.34 -12.69
C TRP A 424 15.94 17.76 -12.16
N LEU A 425 16.70 18.07 -11.11
CA LEU A 425 16.94 19.43 -10.63
C LEU A 425 18.32 19.86 -11.11
N ILE A 426 18.36 20.79 -12.07
CA ILE A 426 19.59 21.24 -12.72
C ILE A 426 20.01 22.57 -12.10
N HIS A 427 21.19 22.61 -11.50
CA HIS A 427 21.81 23.80 -10.92
C HIS A 427 23.04 24.23 -11.73
N GLY A 428 22.98 25.43 -12.30
CA GLY A 428 24.04 26.00 -13.15
C GLY A 428 24.88 27.09 -12.49
N PRO A 429 25.89 27.62 -13.21
CA PRO A 429 26.67 28.76 -12.77
C PRO A 429 25.81 30.03 -12.62
N LEU A 430 26.20 30.94 -11.72
CA LEU A 430 25.51 32.22 -11.56
C LEU A 430 25.46 33.00 -12.89
N ASN A 431 24.29 33.55 -13.22
CA ASN A 431 23.97 34.27 -14.45
C ASN A 431 24.19 33.45 -15.75
N SER A 432 24.10 32.12 -15.68
CA SER A 432 23.95 31.27 -16.87
C SER A 432 22.50 31.19 -17.32
N ALA A 433 22.30 30.95 -18.62
CA ALA A 433 21.06 30.42 -19.18
C ALA A 433 21.21 28.91 -19.42
N VAL A 434 20.12 28.14 -19.23
CA VAL A 434 20.09 26.71 -19.57
C VAL A 434 19.63 26.55 -21.02
N HIS A 435 20.38 25.76 -21.78
CA HIS A 435 20.08 25.38 -23.15
C HIS A 435 19.84 23.87 -23.22
N LEU A 436 18.64 23.49 -23.65
CA LEU A 436 18.18 22.11 -23.80
C LEU A 436 18.01 21.79 -25.29
N GLU A 437 18.43 20.60 -25.69
CA GLU A 437 18.38 20.13 -27.08
C GLU A 437 17.84 18.69 -27.13
N SER A 438 17.01 18.40 -28.15
CA SER A 438 16.40 17.09 -28.32
C SER A 438 17.32 16.20 -29.17
N PRO A 439 17.83 15.06 -28.66
CA PRO A 439 18.90 14.32 -29.32
C PRO A 439 18.48 13.64 -30.63
N LEU A 440 17.21 13.24 -30.78
CA LEU A 440 16.61 12.73 -32.03
C LEU A 440 15.09 13.02 -32.07
N ASP A 441 14.50 13.03 -33.27
CA ASP A 441 13.08 13.22 -33.60
C ASP A 441 12.39 14.53 -33.16
N GLY A 442 12.99 15.33 -32.27
CA GLY A 442 12.45 16.60 -31.77
C GLY A 442 11.34 16.45 -30.73
N LEU A 443 10.85 17.57 -30.19
CA LEU A 443 9.77 17.63 -29.20
C LEU A 443 8.46 18.19 -29.78
N ARG A 444 7.32 17.65 -29.34
CA ARG A 444 5.97 18.12 -29.66
C ARG A 444 5.36 18.78 -28.42
N TYR A 445 5.00 20.07 -28.51
CA TYR A 445 4.29 20.75 -27.43
C TYR A 445 2.92 20.10 -27.18
N CYS A 446 2.58 19.83 -25.93
CA CYS A 446 1.32 19.23 -25.51
C CYS A 446 0.29 20.31 -25.14
N LEU A 447 -0.92 20.20 -25.69
CA LEU A 447 -2.05 21.03 -25.24
C LEU A 447 -2.74 20.40 -24.01
N PRO A 448 -3.45 21.18 -23.19
CA PRO A 448 -4.22 20.64 -22.06
C PRO A 448 -5.26 19.62 -22.53
N GLY A 449 -5.09 18.36 -22.13
CA GLY A 449 -5.93 17.23 -22.55
C GLY A 449 -5.27 16.28 -23.57
N ASP A 450 -4.10 16.64 -24.11
CA ASP A 450 -3.32 15.75 -24.97
C ASP A 450 -2.94 14.45 -24.23
N LYS A 451 -3.18 13.30 -24.89
CA LYS A 451 -2.65 12.02 -24.42
C LYS A 451 -1.19 11.89 -24.87
N CYS A 452 -0.30 11.64 -23.92
CA CYS A 452 1.12 11.38 -24.16
C CYS A 452 1.60 10.19 -23.33
N VAL A 453 2.38 9.28 -23.93
CA VAL A 453 2.90 8.08 -23.25
C VAL A 453 4.11 8.41 -22.37
N PHE A 454 4.92 9.39 -22.79
CA PHE A 454 6.09 9.92 -22.10
C PHE A 454 6.01 11.45 -22.13
N MET A 455 5.70 12.07 -21.00
CA MET A 455 5.48 13.52 -20.88
C MET A 455 6.66 14.17 -20.15
N LEU A 456 7.37 15.08 -20.83
CA LEU A 456 8.33 15.99 -20.21
C LEU A 456 7.61 17.26 -19.77
N THR A 457 7.66 17.57 -18.48
CA THR A 457 7.23 18.87 -17.94
C THR A 457 8.47 19.67 -17.57
N LEU A 458 8.58 20.91 -18.06
CA LEU A 458 9.63 21.85 -17.67
C LEU A 458 9.04 22.89 -16.70
N ALA A 459 9.78 23.25 -15.66
CA ALA A 459 9.37 24.25 -14.66
C ALA A 459 10.57 25.06 -14.14
N HIS A 460 10.28 26.25 -13.59
CA HIS A 460 11.29 27.06 -12.89
C HIS A 460 11.64 26.39 -11.55
N ALA A 461 12.91 26.35 -11.15
CA ALA A 461 13.28 25.76 -9.85
C ALA A 461 12.77 26.60 -8.66
N ASN A 462 12.73 27.93 -8.81
CA ASN A 462 12.25 28.85 -7.78
C ASN A 462 10.72 28.84 -7.63
N THR A 463 9.99 28.50 -8.69
CA THR A 463 8.53 28.43 -8.72
C THR A 463 8.05 27.17 -9.45
N PRO A 464 8.15 25.97 -8.83
CA PRO A 464 7.80 24.70 -9.49
C PRO A 464 6.32 24.57 -9.87
N SER A 465 5.45 25.39 -9.28
CA SER A 465 4.03 25.53 -9.68
C SER A 465 3.83 26.25 -11.02
N PHE A 466 4.87 26.90 -11.55
CA PHE A 466 4.87 27.51 -12.88
C PHE A 466 5.59 26.62 -13.89
N THR A 467 4.80 25.82 -14.62
CA THR A 467 5.27 24.99 -15.71
C THR A 467 5.51 25.85 -16.96
N LEU A 468 6.72 25.80 -17.51
CA LEU A 468 7.07 26.40 -18.79
C LEU A 468 6.23 25.79 -19.93
N GLY A 469 6.11 24.46 -19.93
CA GLY A 469 5.33 23.72 -20.90
C GLY A 469 5.42 22.21 -20.68
N GLN A 470 4.60 21.48 -21.42
CA GLN A 470 4.62 20.02 -21.47
C GLN A 470 4.92 19.57 -22.90
N PHE A 471 5.72 18.51 -23.03
CA PHE A 471 6.25 18.06 -24.32
C PHE A 471 6.24 16.53 -24.43
N CYS A 472 5.83 16.01 -25.58
CA CYS A 472 6.11 14.64 -26.01
C CYS A 472 7.42 14.59 -26.83
N PRO A 473 8.09 13.43 -26.94
CA PRO A 473 9.02 13.16 -28.03
C PRO A 473 8.31 13.16 -29.39
N ARG A 474 9.09 13.22 -30.48
CA ARG A 474 8.65 13.24 -31.88
C ARG A 474 7.81 14.45 -32.25
N GLY A 475 8.49 15.57 -32.51
CA GLY A 475 7.84 16.82 -32.95
C GLY A 475 8.79 17.78 -33.66
N SER A 476 8.48 19.07 -33.56
CA SER A 476 9.11 20.14 -34.34
C SER A 476 10.08 21.00 -33.52
N PHE A 477 9.97 21.02 -32.19
CA PHE A 477 10.88 21.79 -31.33
C PHE A 477 12.22 21.07 -31.22
N GLN A 478 13.31 21.71 -31.66
CA GLN A 478 14.66 21.16 -31.58
C GLN A 478 15.37 21.59 -30.30
N LYS A 479 15.30 22.89 -29.97
CA LYS A 479 16.08 23.52 -28.90
C LYS A 479 15.23 24.48 -28.06
N ILE A 480 15.53 24.56 -26.78
CA ILE A 480 14.87 25.43 -25.80
C ILE A 480 15.95 26.12 -24.97
N GLN A 481 15.95 27.45 -24.91
CA GLN A 481 16.87 28.25 -24.10
C GLN A 481 16.07 29.06 -23.08
N ILE A 482 16.53 29.06 -21.83
CA ILE A 482 15.83 29.63 -20.68
C ILE A 482 16.82 30.49 -19.90
N ARG A 483 16.51 31.78 -19.69
CA ARG A 483 17.33 32.73 -18.90
C ARG A 483 17.15 32.53 -17.38
N GLU A 484 17.23 31.29 -16.94
CA GLU A 484 17.40 30.90 -15.54
C GLU A 484 18.62 29.97 -15.42
N SER A 485 19.34 30.08 -14.31
CA SER A 485 20.47 29.19 -14.00
C SER A 485 20.02 27.90 -13.29
N ASN A 486 18.77 27.82 -12.81
CA ASN A 486 18.23 26.69 -12.06
C ASN A 486 16.86 26.27 -12.65
N ILE A 487 16.73 25.04 -13.15
CA ILE A 487 15.46 24.54 -13.72
C ILE A 487 15.11 23.14 -13.20
N VAL A 488 13.82 22.80 -13.29
CA VAL A 488 13.29 21.47 -12.99
C VAL A 488 12.73 20.85 -14.27
N ILE A 489 13.10 19.60 -14.54
CA ILE A 489 12.56 18.80 -15.65
C ILE A 489 12.02 17.50 -15.05
N SER A 490 10.74 17.22 -15.24
CA SER A 490 10.11 15.98 -14.79
C SER A 490 9.58 15.17 -15.97
N ALA A 491 10.06 13.94 -16.13
CA ALA A 491 9.49 12.93 -17.00
C ALA A 491 8.45 12.10 -16.24
N SER A 492 7.27 11.89 -16.84
CA SER A 492 6.27 10.93 -16.35
C SER A 492 5.79 10.03 -17.48
N LEU A 493 5.46 8.78 -17.16
CA LEU A 493 4.99 7.78 -18.14
C LEU A 493 3.67 7.16 -17.71
N SER A 494 2.85 6.80 -18.70
CA SER A 494 1.64 5.99 -18.47
C SER A 494 1.95 4.53 -18.15
N SER A 495 3.08 4.01 -18.64
CA SER A 495 3.68 2.74 -18.22
C SER A 495 5.18 2.74 -18.50
N PHE A 496 5.98 2.27 -17.55
CA PHE A 496 7.38 1.91 -17.77
C PHE A 496 7.45 0.43 -18.15
N SER A 497 7.85 0.13 -19.38
CA SER A 497 8.39 -1.19 -19.72
C SER A 497 9.91 -1.13 -19.64
N GLU A 498 10.57 -2.19 -19.18
CA GLU A 498 12.03 -2.22 -19.02
C GLU A 498 12.76 -2.04 -20.38
N GLN A 499 12.07 -2.29 -21.50
CA GLN A 499 12.55 -2.05 -22.87
C GLN A 499 12.47 -0.59 -23.35
N SER A 500 11.72 0.31 -22.69
CA SER A 500 11.56 1.70 -23.17
C SER A 500 12.66 2.66 -22.72
N MET A 501 13.56 2.24 -21.82
CA MET A 501 14.58 3.08 -21.19
C MET A 501 16.04 2.79 -21.64
N GLY A 502 16.24 2.04 -22.72
CA GLY A 502 17.58 1.64 -23.18
C GLY A 502 18.44 2.80 -23.68
N ASP A 503 19.42 3.21 -22.87
CA ASP A 503 20.63 4.03 -23.12
C ASP A 503 20.52 5.37 -23.86
N LYS A 504 19.33 5.76 -24.34
CA LYS A 504 19.12 7.01 -25.06
C LYS A 504 18.79 8.14 -24.09
N ALA A 505 19.52 9.24 -24.21
CA ALA A 505 19.21 10.48 -23.49
C ALA A 505 17.82 11.00 -23.85
N PHE A 506 17.05 11.46 -22.86
CA PHE A 506 15.74 12.05 -23.09
C PHE A 506 15.84 13.48 -23.66
N LEU A 507 16.83 14.22 -23.17
CA LEU A 507 17.29 15.53 -23.64
C LEU A 507 18.81 15.60 -23.44
N THR A 508 19.48 16.53 -24.11
CA THR A 508 20.78 17.03 -23.67
C THR A 508 20.62 18.42 -23.04
N TYR A 509 21.46 18.75 -22.06
CA TYR A 509 21.51 20.09 -21.45
C TYR A 509 22.92 20.68 -21.52
N SER A 510 23.00 22.00 -21.61
CA SER A 510 24.24 22.78 -21.60
C SER A 510 23.99 24.15 -20.98
N PHE A 511 25.05 24.87 -20.61
CA PHE A 511 24.94 26.23 -20.07
C PHE A 511 25.56 27.24 -21.03
N THR A 512 24.79 28.26 -21.38
CA THR A 512 25.25 29.42 -22.17
C THR A 512 25.36 30.65 -21.28
N LYS A 513 26.26 31.57 -21.64
CA LYS A 513 26.30 32.89 -21.01
C LYS A 513 25.05 33.67 -21.39
N GLU A 514 24.68 34.61 -20.51
CA GLU A 514 23.51 35.48 -20.58
C GLU A 514 22.95 35.76 -21.99
N ILE A 515 21.72 35.31 -22.22
CA ILE A 515 20.91 35.64 -23.40
C ILE A 515 20.07 36.91 -23.15
N SER A 516 19.72 37.63 -24.21
CA SER A 516 18.87 38.83 -24.16
C SER A 516 17.44 38.49 -23.75
N GLU A 517 16.86 37.46 -24.36
CA GLU A 517 15.48 37.01 -24.17
C GLU A 517 15.30 36.22 -22.87
N ASN A 518 14.08 36.12 -22.33
CA ASN A 518 13.84 35.19 -21.22
C ASN A 518 13.72 33.74 -21.69
N TYR A 519 13.12 33.52 -22.87
CA TYR A 519 12.91 32.18 -23.43
C TYR A 519 13.06 32.22 -24.97
N ILE A 520 13.85 31.31 -25.53
CA ILE A 520 14.02 31.12 -26.98
C ILE A 520 13.72 29.67 -27.35
N PHE A 521 12.87 29.47 -28.37
CA PHE A 521 12.48 28.15 -28.88
C PHE A 521 12.89 28.02 -30.34
N SER A 522 13.78 27.06 -30.67
CA SER A 522 14.09 26.71 -32.05
C SER A 522 13.16 25.61 -32.54
N VAL A 523 12.44 25.87 -33.63
CA VAL A 523 11.38 25.01 -34.15
C VAL A 523 11.61 24.79 -35.65
N ALA A 524 11.69 23.53 -36.07
CA ALA A 524 11.68 23.11 -37.47
C ALA A 524 10.36 22.37 -37.76
N PRO A 525 9.33 23.04 -38.29
CA PRO A 525 8.05 22.40 -38.59
C PRO A 525 8.20 21.38 -39.71
N LYS A 526 7.54 20.23 -39.58
CA LYS A 526 7.52 19.19 -40.61
C LYS A 526 6.43 19.50 -41.64
N SER A 527 6.72 19.28 -42.93
CA SER A 527 5.77 19.46 -44.03
C SER A 527 4.44 18.75 -43.75
N ASP A 528 3.35 19.42 -44.11
CA ASP A 528 1.97 18.94 -44.02
C ASP A 528 1.51 18.54 -42.61
N SER A 529 2.21 18.99 -41.56
CA SER A 529 1.90 18.70 -40.14
C SER A 529 1.77 19.98 -39.28
N PRO A 530 0.62 20.22 -38.62
CA PRO A 530 0.38 21.45 -37.85
C PRO A 530 1.21 21.51 -36.56
N THR A 531 2.22 22.38 -36.56
CA THR A 531 3.09 22.64 -35.42
C THR A 531 2.47 23.67 -34.49
N ASN A 532 1.97 23.21 -33.35
CA ASN A 532 1.36 24.04 -32.32
C ASN A 532 2.42 24.74 -31.46
N LEU A 533 2.29 26.06 -31.29
CA LEU A 533 3.14 26.89 -30.43
C LEU A 533 2.29 27.57 -29.35
N ALA A 534 2.83 27.73 -28.14
CA ALA A 534 2.19 28.52 -27.09
C ALA A 534 3.20 29.22 -26.19
N THR A 535 2.82 30.37 -25.64
CA THR A 535 3.62 31.11 -24.64
C THR A 535 3.88 30.24 -23.39
N PRO A 536 5.06 30.35 -22.75
CA PRO A 536 5.35 29.61 -21.53
C PRO A 536 4.28 29.85 -20.45
N GLY A 537 3.88 28.80 -19.73
CA GLY A 537 2.78 28.86 -18.76
C GLY A 537 1.38 28.57 -19.32
N TRP A 538 1.20 28.48 -20.65
CA TRP A 538 -0.11 28.19 -21.27
C TRP A 538 -0.79 26.95 -20.65
N PRO A 539 -2.09 26.99 -20.30
CA PRO A 539 -3.09 28.01 -20.64
C PRO A 539 -3.15 29.21 -19.67
N ASN A 540 -2.25 29.26 -18.68
CA ASN A 540 -2.13 30.39 -17.76
C ASN A 540 -1.36 31.57 -18.41
N ALA A 541 -1.07 32.60 -17.63
CA ALA A 541 -0.26 33.75 -18.04
C ALA A 541 1.20 33.37 -18.22
N VAL A 542 1.91 33.99 -19.18
CA VAL A 542 3.38 34.04 -19.14
C VAL A 542 3.84 35.02 -18.06
N THR A 543 5.07 34.85 -17.57
CA THR A 543 5.73 35.69 -16.57
C THR A 543 5.65 37.18 -16.91
N SER A 544 5.36 38.04 -15.92
CA SER A 544 5.24 39.48 -16.15
C SER A 544 6.58 40.11 -16.53
N SER A 545 6.59 41.00 -17.52
CA SER A 545 7.81 41.66 -18.01
C SER A 545 8.86 40.73 -18.62
N SER A 546 8.45 39.57 -19.16
CA SER A 546 9.33 38.66 -19.89
C SER A 546 9.24 38.80 -21.41
N THR A 547 10.30 38.40 -22.13
CA THR A 547 10.30 38.23 -23.58
C THR A 547 10.32 36.76 -24.00
N VAL A 548 9.66 36.44 -25.11
CA VAL A 548 9.60 35.09 -25.69
C VAL A 548 9.90 35.17 -27.18
N SER A 549 10.80 34.33 -27.66
CA SER A 549 11.17 34.25 -29.08
C SER A 549 11.04 32.83 -29.61
N TRP A 550 10.50 32.70 -30.82
CA TRP A 550 10.53 31.48 -31.61
C TRP A 550 11.37 31.73 -32.86
N ILE A 551 12.34 30.86 -33.11
CA ILE A 551 13.11 30.79 -34.34
C ILE A 551 12.48 29.66 -35.15
N VAL A 552 11.75 30.00 -36.20
CA VAL A 552 11.09 29.04 -37.09
C VAL A 552 11.98 28.79 -38.29
N ASP A 553 12.60 27.61 -38.32
CA ASP A 553 13.46 27.18 -39.41
C ASP A 553 12.68 26.32 -40.41
N MET A 554 12.82 26.60 -41.70
CA MET A 554 12.02 26.04 -42.79
C MET A 554 12.91 25.51 -43.91
N GLU A 555 12.49 24.43 -44.57
CA GLU A 555 13.20 23.93 -45.75
C GLU A 555 13.16 24.97 -46.90
N PRO A 556 14.26 25.19 -47.64
CA PRO A 556 14.28 26.13 -48.75
C PRO A 556 13.17 25.88 -49.77
N GLN A 557 12.55 26.96 -50.28
CA GLN A 557 11.43 26.92 -51.23
C GLN A 557 10.11 26.32 -50.68
N SER A 558 10.00 26.08 -49.38
CA SER A 558 8.72 25.80 -48.71
C SER A 558 7.95 27.09 -48.38
N THR A 559 6.64 26.98 -48.15
CA THR A 559 5.78 28.13 -47.78
C THR A 559 4.93 27.76 -46.58
N SER A 560 4.88 28.62 -45.56
CA SER A 560 4.14 28.35 -44.33
C SER A 560 2.95 29.29 -44.14
N THR A 561 1.92 28.79 -43.44
CA THR A 561 0.83 29.58 -42.88
C THR A 561 0.98 29.61 -41.37
N LEU A 562 1.26 30.80 -40.82
CA LEU A 562 1.21 31.09 -39.39
C LEU A 562 -0.20 31.57 -39.02
N THR A 563 -0.86 30.86 -38.11
CA THR A 563 -2.21 31.21 -37.62
C THR A 563 -2.21 31.63 -36.15
N PHE A 564 -3.07 32.56 -35.79
CA PHE A 564 -3.12 33.18 -34.45
C PHE A 564 -4.36 32.71 -33.66
N SER A 565 -4.37 31.45 -33.23
CA SER A 565 -5.57 30.76 -32.76
C SER A 565 -6.21 31.34 -31.49
N ASN A 566 -5.43 31.86 -30.53
CA ASN A 566 -5.95 32.46 -29.30
C ASN A 566 -4.91 33.39 -28.66
N ILE A 567 -5.24 34.67 -28.47
CA ILE A 567 -4.33 35.68 -27.92
C ILE A 567 -5.10 36.59 -26.96
N SER A 568 -4.54 36.88 -25.79
CA SER A 568 -5.01 37.96 -24.91
C SER A 568 -3.92 39.00 -24.69
N GLN A 569 -4.20 40.25 -25.08
CA GLN A 569 -3.32 41.41 -24.85
C GLN A 569 -3.82 42.20 -23.63
N PRO A 570 -3.20 42.10 -22.44
CA PRO A 570 -3.53 42.94 -21.31
C PRO A 570 -3.11 44.40 -21.48
N ILE A 571 -3.82 45.29 -20.79
CA ILE A 571 -3.51 46.73 -20.73
C ILE A 571 -2.47 46.95 -19.63
N CYS A 572 -1.38 47.66 -19.94
CA CYS A 572 -0.29 47.97 -19.01
C CYS A 572 -0.15 49.48 -18.79
N LYS A 573 0.60 49.88 -17.75
CA LYS A 573 0.85 51.31 -17.43
C LYS A 573 2.00 51.96 -18.22
N GLY A 574 2.79 51.15 -18.92
CA GLY A 574 3.85 51.57 -19.83
C GLY A 574 3.62 50.94 -21.20
N GLU A 575 4.66 50.42 -21.83
CA GLU A 575 4.49 49.68 -23.09
C GLU A 575 3.57 48.47 -22.93
N HIS A 576 2.82 48.19 -24.00
CA HIS A 576 1.88 47.08 -24.10
C HIS A 576 2.56 45.81 -24.63
N PRO A 577 1.95 44.62 -24.47
CA PRO A 577 2.49 43.39 -25.02
C PRO A 577 2.52 43.48 -26.55
N LYS A 578 3.69 43.29 -27.14
CA LYS A 578 3.91 43.40 -28.58
C LYS A 578 4.23 42.03 -29.17
N ILE A 579 3.62 41.70 -30.30
CA ILE A 579 3.93 40.55 -31.14
C ILE A 579 4.49 41.07 -32.45
N THR A 580 5.68 40.60 -32.84
CA THR A 580 6.33 40.92 -34.11
C THR A 580 6.73 39.66 -34.86
N VAL A 581 6.55 39.65 -36.17
CA VAL A 581 7.06 38.61 -37.08
C VAL A 581 8.01 39.26 -38.07
N GLN A 582 9.20 38.69 -38.21
CA GLN A 582 10.26 39.19 -39.09
C GLN A 582 10.95 38.00 -39.78
N THR A 583 11.23 38.10 -41.08
CA THR A 583 11.94 37.06 -41.83
C THR A 583 13.43 36.99 -41.50
N VAL A 584 14.08 35.86 -41.79
CA VAL A 584 15.50 35.61 -41.48
C VAL A 584 16.43 36.14 -42.57
N GLU A 585 16.17 35.85 -43.84
CA GLU A 585 17.06 36.19 -44.96
C GLU A 585 16.80 37.61 -45.45
N SER A 586 15.53 37.96 -45.71
CA SER A 586 15.14 39.29 -46.20
C SER A 586 15.04 40.37 -45.11
N GLN A 587 15.02 39.97 -43.84
CA GLN A 587 14.86 40.85 -42.65
C GLN A 587 13.59 41.72 -42.64
N GLU A 588 12.59 41.40 -43.48
CA GLU A 588 11.33 42.12 -43.62
C GLU A 588 10.42 41.94 -42.40
N MET A 589 9.90 43.05 -41.86
CA MET A 589 8.97 43.03 -40.73
C MET A 589 7.52 42.83 -41.21
N LEU A 590 7.14 41.57 -41.41
CA LEU A 590 5.80 41.17 -41.89
C LEU A 590 4.67 41.53 -40.91
N LEU A 591 4.93 41.57 -39.60
CA LEU A 591 3.92 41.90 -38.59
C LEU A 591 4.51 42.66 -37.40
N SER A 592 3.76 43.64 -36.89
CA SER A 592 4.04 44.35 -35.64
C SER A 592 2.74 44.81 -34.98
N SER A 593 2.20 44.01 -34.06
CA SER A 593 0.89 44.25 -33.43
C SER A 593 0.84 45.54 -32.61
N LYS A 594 -0.30 46.22 -32.65
CA LYS A 594 -0.70 47.30 -31.74
C LYS A 594 -1.77 46.80 -30.76
N THR A 595 -1.98 47.55 -29.69
CA THR A 595 -2.92 47.21 -28.61
C THR A 595 -4.36 47.12 -29.13
N GLY A 596 -4.95 45.93 -29.07
CA GLY A 596 -6.31 45.65 -29.51
C GLY A 596 -6.45 45.14 -30.96
N ASP A 597 -5.34 44.94 -31.68
CA ASP A 597 -5.37 44.41 -33.05
C ASP A 597 -5.95 42.98 -33.09
N LYS A 598 -6.92 42.76 -34.00
CA LYS A 598 -7.28 41.41 -34.45
C LYS A 598 -6.24 40.94 -35.47
N LEU A 599 -5.27 40.17 -35.00
CA LEU A 599 -4.24 39.58 -35.85
C LEU A 599 -4.87 38.60 -36.85
N LYS A 600 -4.33 38.57 -38.06
CA LYS A 600 -4.75 37.70 -39.16
C LYS A 600 -3.66 36.69 -39.45
N ASP A 601 -4.04 35.56 -40.02
CA ASP A 601 -3.10 34.53 -40.46
C ASP A 601 -2.17 35.09 -41.56
N LEU A 602 -0.92 34.64 -41.54
CA LEU A 602 0.18 35.19 -42.32
C LEU A 602 0.84 34.08 -43.16
N LEU A 603 1.07 34.37 -44.44
CA LEU A 603 1.85 33.50 -45.34
C LEU A 603 3.31 33.94 -45.35
N VAL A 604 4.24 33.03 -45.05
CA VAL A 604 5.68 33.28 -44.98
C VAL A 604 6.42 32.32 -45.92
N HIS A 605 7.41 32.82 -46.65
CA HIS A 605 8.06 32.12 -47.78
C HIS A 605 9.51 31.68 -47.49
N GLU A 606 9.97 31.87 -46.25
CA GLU A 606 11.33 31.63 -45.76
C GLU A 606 11.30 31.42 -44.23
N SER A 607 12.42 31.03 -43.61
CA SER A 607 12.56 30.97 -42.15
C SER A 607 12.28 32.32 -41.48
N PHE A 608 11.73 32.33 -40.27
CA PHE A 608 11.28 33.57 -39.61
C PHE A 608 11.34 33.56 -38.08
N TYR A 609 11.44 34.75 -37.50
CA TYR A 609 11.36 35.00 -36.07
C TYR A 609 9.94 35.41 -35.68
N ILE A 610 9.43 34.83 -34.58
CA ILE A 610 8.28 35.38 -33.85
C ILE A 610 8.80 35.88 -32.51
N ASN A 611 8.75 37.19 -32.27
CA ASN A 611 9.18 37.79 -31.01
C ASN A 611 7.97 38.38 -30.28
N MET A 612 7.87 38.11 -28.97
CA MET A 612 6.79 38.59 -28.10
C MET A 612 7.34 39.25 -26.83
N THR A 613 6.80 40.41 -26.48
CA THR A 613 7.05 41.07 -25.20
C THR A 613 5.80 40.97 -24.30
N ASN A 614 6.00 40.73 -23.00
CA ASN A 614 4.98 40.88 -21.98
C ASN A 614 5.31 42.05 -21.05
N CYS A 615 4.30 42.56 -20.33
CA CYS A 615 4.42 43.69 -19.41
C CYS A 615 3.64 43.42 -18.11
N LYS A 616 3.93 44.18 -17.06
CA LYS A 616 3.24 44.04 -15.76
C LYS A 616 1.90 44.77 -15.77
N SER A 617 0.83 44.03 -16.05
CA SER A 617 -0.56 44.53 -16.01
C SER A 617 -1.17 44.45 -14.60
N PRO A 618 -2.03 45.42 -14.20
CA PRO A 618 -2.91 45.27 -13.04
C PRO A 618 -4.19 44.49 -13.34
N THR A 619 -4.53 44.25 -14.62
CA THR A 619 -5.83 43.71 -15.04
C THR A 619 -5.70 42.86 -16.31
N GLY A 620 -5.79 41.54 -16.13
CA GLY A 620 -5.64 40.56 -17.22
C GLY A 620 -4.22 39.99 -17.34
N ALA A 621 -4.04 39.11 -18.33
CA ALA A 621 -2.83 38.31 -18.51
C ALA A 621 -2.47 38.17 -19.99
N PHE A 622 -1.17 38.19 -20.31
CA PHE A 622 -0.69 37.85 -21.65
C PHE A 622 -0.50 36.34 -21.78
N ARG A 623 -1.07 35.79 -22.84
CA ARG A 623 -0.88 34.42 -23.31
C ARG A 623 -1.23 34.37 -24.78
N ALA A 624 -0.53 33.53 -25.54
CA ALA A 624 -0.79 33.32 -26.95
C ALA A 624 -0.64 31.84 -27.31
N LYS A 625 -1.56 31.33 -28.15
CA LYS A 625 -1.47 30.08 -28.89
C LYS A 625 -1.46 30.40 -30.38
N MET A 626 -0.53 29.78 -31.10
CA MET A 626 -0.35 29.88 -32.55
C MET A 626 -0.24 28.47 -33.14
N GLU A 627 -0.41 28.36 -34.46
CA GLU A 627 -0.16 27.12 -35.18
C GLU A 627 0.48 27.42 -36.54
N ILE A 628 1.53 26.67 -36.88
CA ILE A 628 2.27 26.78 -38.14
C ILE A 628 2.04 25.52 -38.97
N THR A 629 1.61 25.69 -40.22
CA THR A 629 1.60 24.62 -41.23
C THR A 629 2.60 24.96 -42.32
N VAL A 630 3.46 24.01 -42.71
CA VAL A 630 4.41 24.16 -43.84
C VAL A 630 3.91 23.33 -45.02
N HIS A 631 3.77 23.98 -46.17
CA HIS A 631 3.32 23.38 -47.43
C HIS A 631 4.51 23.22 -48.35
N SER A 632 4.73 22.00 -48.85
CA SER A 632 5.82 21.71 -49.81
C SER A 632 5.46 22.19 -51.22
N SER A 633 6.34 22.97 -51.87
CA SER A 633 6.09 23.50 -53.22
C SER A 633 6.20 22.45 -54.35
N SER A 634 6.52 21.20 -54.01
CA SER A 634 6.69 20.03 -54.90
C SER A 634 5.58 19.85 -55.96
N HIS A 635 4.35 20.25 -55.66
CA HIS A 635 3.21 20.16 -56.59
C HIS A 635 3.38 20.98 -57.89
N LYS A 636 4.25 22.01 -57.92
CA LYS A 636 4.48 22.81 -59.14
C LYS A 636 5.09 21.98 -60.28
N LEU A 637 5.95 21.01 -59.98
CA LEU A 637 6.54 20.11 -60.99
C LEU A 637 5.50 19.14 -61.56
N LEU A 638 4.68 18.52 -60.70
CA LEU A 638 3.61 17.61 -61.13
C LEU A 638 2.57 18.29 -62.03
N MET A 639 2.13 19.51 -61.68
CA MET A 639 1.18 20.27 -62.50
C MET A 639 1.76 20.64 -63.87
N GLY A 640 3.05 20.96 -63.95
CA GLY A 640 3.74 21.20 -65.23
C GLY A 640 3.76 19.96 -66.13
N ILE A 641 4.02 18.77 -65.57
CA ILE A 641 3.99 17.50 -66.32
C ILE A 641 2.58 17.20 -66.83
N ILE A 642 1.55 17.36 -65.99
CA ILE A 642 0.15 17.11 -66.37
C ILE A 642 -0.29 18.05 -67.52
N LEU A 643 0.03 19.34 -67.45
CA LEU A 643 -0.23 20.30 -68.52
C LEU A 643 0.51 19.94 -69.83
N GLY A 644 1.76 19.49 -69.74
CA GLY A 644 2.52 19.01 -70.89
C GLY A 644 1.89 17.78 -71.56
N VAL A 645 1.44 16.80 -70.77
CA VAL A 645 0.77 15.60 -71.28
C VAL A 645 -0.58 15.93 -71.92
N VAL A 646 -1.40 16.79 -71.29
CA VAL A 646 -2.68 17.23 -71.87
C VAL A 646 -2.47 17.98 -73.20
N GLY A 647 -1.44 18.83 -73.29
CA GLY A 647 -1.05 19.47 -74.55
C GLY A 647 -0.67 18.47 -75.64
N LEU A 648 0.14 17.46 -75.30
CA LEU A 648 0.55 16.41 -76.24
C LEU A 648 -0.65 15.59 -76.74
N VAL A 649 -1.60 15.26 -75.87
CA VAL A 649 -2.82 14.52 -76.21
C VAL A 649 -3.72 15.35 -77.15
N LEU A 650 -3.87 16.65 -76.92
CA LEU A 650 -4.62 17.54 -77.82
C LEU A 650 -4.02 17.61 -79.23
N VAL A 651 -2.68 17.65 -79.33
CA VAL A 651 -1.97 17.58 -80.63
C VAL A 651 -2.16 16.22 -81.31
N ALA A 652 -2.12 15.11 -80.55
CA ALA A 652 -2.38 13.77 -81.09
C ALA A 652 -3.83 13.62 -81.60
N VAL A 653 -4.83 14.08 -80.84
CA VAL A 653 -6.25 14.02 -81.23
C VAL A 653 -6.52 14.85 -82.49
N THR A 654 -5.99 16.07 -82.58
CA THR A 654 -6.16 16.92 -83.77
C THR A 654 -5.49 16.30 -85.02
N ALA A 655 -4.30 15.71 -84.89
CA ALA A 655 -3.65 14.98 -85.98
C ALA A 655 -4.47 13.76 -86.44
N VAL A 656 -5.08 13.00 -85.52
CA VAL A 656 -5.96 11.87 -85.84
C VAL A 656 -7.23 12.33 -86.58
N VAL A 657 -7.85 13.44 -86.16
CA VAL A 657 -9.01 14.02 -86.86
C VAL A 657 -8.65 14.43 -88.30
N ILE A 658 -7.50 15.07 -88.50
CA ILE A 658 -6.99 15.44 -89.84
C ILE A 658 -6.79 14.19 -90.72
N LEU A 659 -6.18 13.12 -90.18
CA LEU A 659 -6.00 11.85 -90.89
C LEU A 659 -7.32 11.18 -91.28
N ILE A 660 -8.35 11.26 -90.44
CA ILE A 660 -9.70 10.74 -90.73
C ILE A 660 -10.36 11.54 -91.86
N VAL A 661 -10.25 12.87 -91.87
CA VAL A 661 -10.77 13.73 -92.94
C VAL A 661 -10.08 13.45 -94.28
N ILE A 662 -8.75 13.29 -94.28
CA ILE A 662 -7.97 12.93 -95.48
C ILE A 662 -8.37 11.54 -96.00
N ARG A 663 -8.54 10.55 -95.12
CA ARG A 663 -9.00 9.20 -95.51
C ARG A 663 -10.42 9.19 -96.09
N LYS A 664 -11.35 10.00 -95.57
CA LYS A 664 -12.69 10.17 -96.15
C LYS A 664 -12.68 10.80 -97.56
N LYS A 665 -11.75 11.72 -97.86
CA LYS A 665 -11.63 12.32 -99.21
C LYS A 665 -11.14 11.35 -100.31
N LYS A 666 -10.41 10.28 -99.99
CA LYS A 666 -9.83 9.37 -101.01
C LYS A 666 -10.75 8.22 -101.49
N LYS A 667 -11.91 7.96 -100.89
CA LYS A 667 -12.79 6.81 -101.24
C LYS A 667 -13.91 7.11 -102.28
N LYS A 668 -13.67 7.95 -103.29
CA LYS A 668 -14.63 8.16 -104.42
C LYS A 668 -13.94 8.20 -105.79
N LYS A 669 -13.84 7.06 -106.51
CA LYS A 669 -13.86 6.92 -108.01
C LYS A 669 -13.62 5.47 -108.52
N LYS A 670 -14.70 4.78 -108.93
CA LYS A 670 -14.83 3.78 -110.05
C LYS A 670 -13.96 2.46 -110.04
N PRO A 671 -14.15 1.49 -110.96
CA PRO A 671 -15.36 0.71 -111.34
C PRO A 671 -15.11 -0.86 -111.35
N PRO A 672 -15.95 -1.75 -111.95
CA PRO A 672 -16.00 -3.23 -111.71
C PRO A 672 -15.67 -4.12 -112.96
N PRO A 673 -16.24 -5.36 -113.21
CA PRO A 673 -16.18 -6.67 -112.49
C PRO A 673 -15.85 -7.92 -113.39
N VAL A 674 -15.54 -9.09 -112.79
CA VAL A 674 -15.72 -10.50 -113.29
C VAL A 674 -15.37 -11.51 -112.17
N SER A 675 -15.65 -12.84 -112.20
CA SER A 675 -16.89 -13.63 -112.44
C SER A 675 -16.59 -15.16 -112.30
N VAL A 676 -17.58 -16.02 -111.92
CA VAL A 676 -17.56 -17.53 -111.98
C VAL A 676 -16.65 -18.21 -110.91
N TYR A 677 -16.95 -19.34 -110.24
CA TYR A 677 -18.07 -20.33 -110.23
C TYR A 677 -18.48 -20.73 -108.77
N SER A 678 -19.46 -21.62 -108.59
CA SER A 678 -19.99 -22.14 -107.29
C SER A 678 -20.37 -23.62 -107.44
N PRO A 679 -20.51 -24.46 -106.37
CA PRO A 679 -21.85 -24.64 -105.76
C PRO A 679 -21.93 -25.09 -104.27
N SER A 680 -23.17 -25.02 -103.74
CA SER A 680 -23.82 -25.92 -102.75
C SER A 680 -23.14 -26.31 -101.42
N ASN A 681 -23.76 -25.94 -100.29
CA ASN A 681 -24.87 -26.77 -99.74
C ASN A 681 -25.74 -26.02 -98.70
N HIS A 682 -26.92 -26.57 -98.39
CA HIS A 682 -27.94 -25.93 -97.54
C HIS A 682 -28.01 -26.43 -96.09
N ALA A 683 -28.46 -25.48 -95.25
CA ALA A 683 -29.08 -25.54 -93.91
C ALA A 683 -29.73 -26.84 -93.40
N PHE A 684 -29.83 -26.97 -92.06
CA PHE A 684 -31.00 -27.53 -91.37
C PHE A 684 -31.17 -26.98 -89.93
N LEU A 685 -32.44 -26.91 -89.51
CA LEU A 685 -33.02 -26.68 -88.17
C LEU A 685 -34.23 -27.64 -88.06
N PRO A 686 -34.90 -27.89 -86.90
CA PRO A 686 -34.60 -27.62 -85.48
C PRO A 686 -34.76 -28.88 -84.55
N GLY A 687 -34.72 -28.73 -83.22
CA GLY A 687 -35.64 -29.49 -82.33
C GLY A 687 -35.11 -30.34 -81.14
N LEU A 688 -35.21 -29.76 -79.92
CA LEU A 688 -35.69 -30.34 -78.63
C LEU A 688 -35.03 -31.53 -77.86
N HIS A 689 -34.88 -31.28 -76.55
CA HIS A 689 -35.17 -32.12 -75.35
C HIS A 689 -34.10 -32.98 -74.64
N GLY A 690 -34.13 -32.92 -73.30
CA GLY A 690 -33.38 -33.76 -72.33
C GLY A 690 -33.06 -33.03 -71.01
N ILE A 691 -33.64 -33.46 -69.88
CA ILE A 691 -33.36 -32.99 -68.49
C ILE A 691 -33.05 -34.21 -67.60
N PRO A 692 -32.55 -34.07 -66.35
CA PRO A 692 -33.48 -34.08 -65.19
C PRO A 692 -33.15 -33.10 -64.02
N GLU A 693 -34.18 -32.97 -63.16
CA GLU A 693 -34.43 -32.25 -61.89
C GLU A 693 -33.24 -31.99 -60.91
N ILE A 694 -33.14 -30.89 -60.10
CA ILE A 694 -34.08 -30.20 -59.16
C ILE A 694 -34.32 -31.03 -57.88
N PRO A 695 -34.40 -30.51 -56.61
CA PRO A 695 -34.62 -29.14 -56.08
C PRO A 695 -33.54 -28.65 -55.05
N GLN A 696 -33.60 -27.54 -54.27
CA GLN A 696 -34.45 -26.32 -54.19
C GLN A 696 -33.69 -25.15 -53.47
N GLU A 697 -34.03 -23.92 -53.86
CA GLU A 697 -34.32 -22.68 -53.07
C GLU A 697 -33.41 -22.07 -51.97
N ASP A 698 -33.52 -20.74 -51.95
CA ASP A 698 -33.39 -19.74 -50.87
C ASP A 698 -32.04 -19.10 -50.44
N GLU A 699 -32.22 -17.84 -50.03
CA GLU A 699 -31.25 -16.84 -49.58
C GLU A 699 -30.93 -17.04 -48.08
N ASP A 700 -29.75 -16.61 -47.61
CA ASP A 700 -29.68 -15.51 -46.61
C ASP A 700 -28.22 -14.98 -46.41
N ASP A 701 -28.12 -13.93 -45.61
CA ASP A 701 -26.95 -13.07 -45.42
C ASP A 701 -25.89 -13.57 -44.39
N ALA A 702 -24.71 -12.96 -44.47
CA ALA A 702 -23.68 -12.78 -43.43
C ALA A 702 -23.09 -14.01 -42.67
N HIS A 703 -21.75 -14.11 -42.67
CA HIS A 703 -20.93 -13.55 -41.57
C HIS A 703 -19.42 -13.88 -41.65
N THR A 704 -18.60 -12.94 -41.16
CA THR A 704 -17.27 -13.13 -40.52
C THR A 704 -16.04 -13.52 -41.36
N TYR A 705 -15.11 -12.55 -41.44
CA TYR A 705 -13.64 -12.64 -41.39
C TYR A 705 -12.93 -14.00 -41.58
N VAL A 706 -11.88 -14.00 -42.42
CA VAL A 706 -10.49 -13.81 -41.94
C VAL A 706 -9.62 -13.16 -43.03
N TYR A 707 -8.69 -12.32 -42.60
CA TYR A 707 -7.68 -11.63 -43.42
C TYR A 707 -6.33 -12.34 -43.24
N ILE A 708 -5.66 -12.70 -44.35
CA ILE A 708 -4.24 -13.07 -44.37
C ILE A 708 -3.60 -12.34 -45.56
N ASP A 709 -2.38 -11.85 -45.35
CA ASP A 709 -1.71 -10.81 -46.13
C ASP A 709 -0.47 -11.33 -46.89
N ASP A 710 0.32 -10.40 -47.42
CA ASP A 710 1.74 -10.52 -47.74
C ASP A 710 2.12 -11.41 -48.94
N THR A 711 1.77 -10.88 -50.11
CA THR A 711 2.46 -11.19 -51.38
C THR A 711 3.95 -10.80 -51.35
N ILE A 712 4.81 -11.83 -51.40
CA ILE A 712 6.16 -11.90 -52.01
C ILE A 712 7.23 -10.84 -51.69
N VAL A 713 8.34 -11.33 -51.11
CA VAL A 713 9.71 -10.91 -51.44
C VAL A 713 10.36 -12.00 -52.31
N TYR A 714 11.07 -11.62 -53.38
CA TYR A 714 11.89 -12.54 -54.18
C TYR A 714 13.21 -11.90 -54.62
N SER A 715 14.33 -12.44 -54.14
CA SER A 715 15.68 -12.48 -54.76
C SER A 715 16.66 -13.14 -53.76
N ASP A 716 17.60 -14.02 -54.15
CA ASP A 716 17.74 -14.68 -55.45
C ASP A 716 18.51 -16.02 -55.38
N LEU A 717 18.10 -16.94 -56.28
CA LEU A 717 18.90 -17.93 -57.02
C LEU A 717 19.91 -18.89 -56.32
N LEU A 718 19.55 -20.20 -56.35
CA LEU A 718 20.41 -21.38 -56.63
C LEU A 718 21.45 -21.79 -55.54
N LYS A 719 21.72 -23.08 -55.23
CA LYS A 719 21.29 -24.38 -55.82
C LYS A 719 21.47 -25.55 -54.81
N LYS A 720 20.78 -26.68 -55.09
CA LYS A 720 21.04 -28.11 -54.73
C LYS A 720 22.50 -28.48 -54.37
N GLU A 721 22.81 -29.52 -53.56
CA GLU A 721 22.04 -30.49 -52.74
C GLU A 721 23.00 -31.28 -51.79
N ASP A 722 22.43 -32.11 -50.91
CA ASP A 722 22.98 -33.30 -50.22
C ASP A 722 24.30 -33.25 -49.38
N ASP A 723 24.09 -33.61 -48.10
CA ASP A 723 24.85 -34.57 -47.27
C ASP A 723 26.31 -34.38 -46.80
N THR A 724 26.50 -35.01 -45.63
CA THR A 724 27.62 -34.99 -44.67
C THR A 724 28.64 -36.12 -44.92
N PRO A 725 29.69 -36.34 -44.09
CA PRO A 725 30.41 -35.49 -43.11
C PRO A 725 31.96 -35.47 -43.33
N ASP A 726 32.74 -34.64 -42.62
CA ASP A 726 33.73 -35.10 -41.60
C ASP A 726 34.61 -34.01 -40.90
N VAL A 727 35.14 -34.38 -39.71
CA VAL A 727 36.47 -34.08 -39.08
C VAL A 727 37.14 -32.67 -39.12
N HIS A 728 37.42 -32.13 -37.91
CA HIS A 728 38.58 -31.31 -37.41
C HIS A 728 39.23 -30.16 -38.24
N ASN A 729 39.80 -29.07 -37.69
CA ASN A 729 39.96 -28.50 -36.32
C ASN A 729 40.51 -27.05 -36.43
N LEU A 730 40.70 -26.35 -35.29
CA LEU A 730 41.38 -25.04 -35.09
C LEU A 730 40.52 -23.81 -35.50
N ILE A 731 40.36 -22.73 -34.72
CA ILE A 731 41.01 -22.26 -33.46
C ILE A 731 39.97 -21.79 -32.39
N LYS A 732 40.43 -21.74 -31.13
CA LYS A 732 39.76 -21.40 -29.84
C LYS A 732 39.29 -19.93 -29.70
N PRO A 733 38.61 -19.49 -28.59
CA PRO A 733 38.12 -20.24 -27.40
C PRO A 733 36.61 -20.03 -27.09
N PRO A 734 36.03 -20.82 -26.15
CA PRO A 734 35.75 -20.21 -24.85
C PRO A 734 36.03 -21.07 -23.58
N ILE A 735 35.98 -20.34 -22.47
CA ILE A 735 36.05 -20.65 -21.02
C ILE A 735 35.62 -22.09 -20.59
N PRO A 736 36.42 -22.79 -19.76
CA PRO A 736 36.03 -24.02 -19.06
C PRO A 736 35.59 -23.77 -17.60
N ILE A 737 34.60 -24.53 -17.13
CA ILE A 737 34.31 -24.73 -15.70
C ILE A 737 35.04 -25.99 -15.20
N ARG A 738 35.54 -25.99 -13.95
CA ARG A 738 36.01 -27.21 -13.25
C ARG A 738 35.54 -27.25 -11.79
N PRO A 739 35.16 -28.43 -11.26
CA PRO A 739 34.83 -28.64 -9.85
C PRO A 739 36.06 -28.95 -8.99
N ALA A 740 35.88 -28.99 -7.67
CA ALA A 740 36.91 -29.16 -6.65
C ALA A 740 37.27 -30.63 -6.31
N LYS A 741 38.41 -30.83 -5.63
CA LYS A 741 38.67 -32.00 -4.75
C LYS A 741 39.85 -31.78 -3.78
N ASP A 742 39.72 -32.35 -2.57
CA ASP A 742 40.69 -32.97 -1.63
C ASP A 742 42.12 -32.38 -1.41
N GLY A 743 42.68 -32.46 -0.17
CA GLY A 743 44.13 -32.20 -0.03
C GLY A 743 44.91 -32.38 1.28
N LYS A 744 44.53 -31.77 2.42
CA LYS A 744 45.27 -31.75 3.72
C LYS A 744 46.70 -31.09 3.73
N PRO A 745 47.34 -30.84 4.90
CA PRO A 745 48.40 -29.82 5.05
C PRO A 745 49.80 -30.34 5.47
N LEU A 746 50.80 -29.44 5.44
CA LEU A 746 52.10 -29.58 6.10
C LEU A 746 52.52 -28.29 6.86
N LEU A 747 53.30 -28.46 7.93
CA LEU A 747 53.91 -27.42 8.80
C LEU A 747 55.34 -27.08 8.30
N PRO A 748 56.06 -26.00 8.74
CA PRO A 748 56.54 -25.92 10.14
C PRO A 748 56.81 -24.54 10.80
N LYS A 749 56.62 -24.50 12.14
CA LYS A 749 57.44 -23.86 13.20
C LYS A 749 57.92 -22.38 13.11
N LYS A 750 57.56 -21.60 14.15
CA LYS A 750 58.54 -20.84 14.99
C LYS A 750 58.00 -20.60 16.42
N ILE A 751 58.87 -20.77 17.43
CA ILE A 751 58.71 -20.70 18.91
C ILE A 751 60.15 -20.37 19.45
N PRO A 752 60.41 -19.70 20.61
CA PRO A 752 59.60 -19.35 21.80
C PRO A 752 59.26 -17.83 21.89
N ALA A 753 59.01 -17.11 23.01
CA ALA A 753 59.12 -17.28 24.49
C ALA A 753 58.24 -16.22 25.23
N SER A 754 57.99 -16.22 26.57
CA SER A 754 57.97 -17.31 27.59
C SER A 754 57.51 -16.80 28.99
N ILE A 755 56.40 -17.35 29.55
CA ILE A 755 56.08 -17.55 31.00
C ILE A 755 55.65 -16.33 31.88
N GLN A 756 54.81 -16.65 32.92
CA GLN A 756 54.29 -15.84 34.06
C GLN A 756 53.25 -14.72 33.77
N GLY A 757 52.23 -14.47 34.63
CA GLY A 757 51.72 -15.26 35.78
C GLY A 757 50.70 -14.52 36.69
N GLN A 758 49.55 -15.18 37.00
CA GLN A 758 48.61 -14.99 38.15
C GLN A 758 48.00 -13.60 38.56
N PHE A 759 46.65 -13.53 38.51
CA PHE A 759 45.66 -13.08 39.52
C PHE A 759 45.75 -11.75 40.34
N ASN A 760 44.56 -11.21 40.67
CA ASN A 760 44.20 -10.20 41.70
C ASN A 760 44.62 -8.72 41.46
N SER A 761 44.02 -7.66 42.05
CA SER A 761 42.66 -7.41 42.60
C SER A 761 42.45 -5.91 43.00
N CYS A 762 41.20 -5.41 42.96
CA CYS A 762 40.61 -4.31 43.79
C CYS A 762 41.25 -2.88 43.95
N GLN A 763 40.43 -1.86 43.62
CA GLN A 763 40.33 -0.50 44.27
C GLN A 763 41.57 0.45 44.20
N LEU A 764 41.59 1.74 44.63
CA LEU A 764 40.65 2.66 45.34
C LEU A 764 40.93 4.18 45.00
N SER A 765 39.97 5.10 45.28
CA SER A 765 40.07 6.55 45.68
C SER A 765 41.05 7.55 44.98
N LYS A 766 40.64 8.77 44.57
CA LYS A 766 40.50 10.05 45.36
C LYS A 766 41.69 10.35 46.33
N THR A 767 42.13 11.59 46.64
CA THR A 767 41.39 12.87 46.90
C THR A 767 42.34 14.11 47.06
N LEU A 768 41.76 15.32 47.24
CA LEU A 768 42.30 16.58 47.86
C LEU A 768 43.25 17.46 46.99
N THR A 769 43.33 18.81 47.10
CA THR A 769 42.76 19.88 47.99
C THR A 769 42.66 21.21 47.19
N GLY A 770 41.96 22.31 47.52
CA GLY A 770 41.02 22.69 48.61
C GLY A 770 40.78 24.24 48.69
N SER A 771 39.70 24.72 49.35
CA SER A 771 39.37 26.12 49.79
C SER A 771 39.32 27.29 48.77
N SER A 772 38.58 28.40 48.96
CA SER A 772 37.67 28.86 50.05
C SER A 772 36.67 29.96 49.60
N GLU A 773 35.50 30.04 50.27
CA GLU A 773 34.59 31.21 50.51
C GLU A 773 33.91 32.04 49.38
N GLY A 774 32.64 32.43 49.64
CA GLY A 774 32.03 33.69 49.15
C GLY A 774 30.72 33.60 48.32
N GLY A 775 29.67 34.34 48.70
CA GLY A 775 28.69 34.90 47.74
C GLY A 775 27.21 34.42 47.77
N ILE A 776 26.43 35.00 48.68
CA ILE A 776 24.96 34.90 48.87
C ILE A 776 24.12 35.30 47.62
N TYR A 777 22.90 34.73 47.46
CA TYR A 777 21.59 35.44 47.34
C TYR A 777 20.51 34.68 46.52
N GLU A 778 19.29 34.56 47.07
CA GLU A 778 18.07 34.19 46.33
C GLU A 778 17.44 35.41 45.63
N THR A 779 16.63 35.19 44.58
CA THR A 779 15.48 36.09 44.32
C THR A 779 14.34 35.38 43.57
N LYS A 780 13.16 35.32 44.19
CA LYS A 780 11.88 35.14 43.48
C LYS A 780 11.39 36.50 42.98
N LEU A 781 10.81 36.55 41.79
CA LEU A 781 9.98 37.69 41.39
C LEU A 781 8.84 37.25 40.48
N SER A 782 7.61 37.38 40.98
CA SER A 782 6.40 37.33 40.18
C SER A 782 6.18 38.68 39.52
N VAL A 783 5.82 38.71 38.23
CA VAL A 783 5.38 39.93 37.54
C VAL A 783 3.97 39.70 37.00
N LYS A 784 3.07 40.67 37.23
CA LYS A 784 1.72 40.66 36.69
C LYS A 784 1.21 42.11 36.55
N GLU A 785 0.66 42.42 35.38
CA GLU A 785 0.10 43.74 35.02
C GLU A 785 1.16 44.87 34.90
N LYS A 786 0.96 45.94 34.11
CA LYS A 786 -0.30 46.44 33.51
C LYS A 786 -0.13 47.01 32.08
N LYS A 787 -1.24 47.52 31.55
CA LYS A 787 -1.54 47.89 30.15
C LYS A 787 -1.08 49.31 29.76
N LYS A 788 -1.14 49.58 28.44
CA LYS A 788 -0.81 50.84 27.72
C LYS A 788 0.69 51.05 27.45
N GLU A 789 1.07 51.72 26.36
CA GLU A 789 0.21 52.39 25.34
C GLU A 789 0.14 51.61 24.01
#